data_AF-A0A1V5NAC7-F1
#
_entry.id   AF-A0A1V5NAC7-F1
#
_cell.length_a   1.000
_cell.length_b   1.000
_cell.length_c   1.000
_cell.angle_alpha   90.00
_cell.angle_beta   90.00
_cell.angle_gamma   90.00
#
_symmetry.space_group_name_H-M   'P 1'
#
loop_
_entity.id
_entity.type
_entity.pdbx_description
1 polymer ?
#
loop_
_entity_poly.entity_id
_entity_poly.type
_entity_poly.pdbx_seq_one_letter_code
_entity_poly.pdbx_strand_id
1 'polypeptide(L)'
;MLRVKGKLIAKGTANDFIFFTRDGSDGTWSSIVIDNSNQTSELEFCKMSHAYHVDGDVPNSLASYGGLSVHYSTCNITNCIFTENKFWTLFPANATLNVTNCTFYDNYSYEIYNHVSDVVVKNTIMNTYSNSSGNTTIKYSLVKTKPTSSSNYTLSNNIYEKEPGFIDASGGNFKLSSSSPCKTKGENYVDLGVNFSASPSYTQSNNQDVAEVKDKPVQQQQQKQPDNNQNDGFVSDLLPILSIQEITLSKNLLNAEETAQLTITLKNIGAGDASGVYVNLSSDMAGLSFKQKNNFPTIAKGGGSQTINIDIKGGLELTTGEAVLKIEVVEPKFKVKIQGKQVKFPTREFQKPELIIAKFAVVENLSANPNNQIDINEQIDVKFAVQNVGQGNADNVSIAIANNQTGVLPLGVVDNAGNLVRKNPSFTSIPSGKYETITYMYFVNSEFTGTQLTFNITATERIGKYGFSVDKSVEINKVLQEEGFIRTVASNNNDAPVKGKIVIEDIPDFVSDVDQNIPAATGTNDKTFAVVIGNEVYAKEIQVKFALNDARIFKQYLTKTLGLPANNIHYAENATFGQILDALKWINDVAKAYKGQASIIFYYAGHGMPDEQTKSAFILPVDGSSQNTVTAVKLADVYAKLTEFPTASVTVFLDACFSGASRETNEQMLAQGRGVKINPKTENLSGNIVVFSAASGDETAFPYTEKQHGMFTYFLLKKLQESKGAATLGDLGSYIINNVSQQSIVVNKKSQTPQVNKSPEVENVWSTKKLKQ
;
A
#
# COMPACT_ATOMS: atom_id res chain seq x y z
N MET A 1 -3.65 -18.03 11.54
CA MET A 1 -2.68 -18.41 12.60
C MET A 1 -1.42 -18.86 11.90
N LEU A 2 -0.25 -18.37 12.32
CA LEU A 2 1.04 -18.85 11.82
C LEU A 2 1.64 -19.79 12.86
N ARG A 3 1.66 -21.10 12.60
CA ARG A 3 2.26 -22.09 13.50
C ARG A 3 3.68 -22.43 13.06
N VAL A 4 4.65 -22.25 13.94
CA VAL A 4 6.08 -22.45 13.71
C VAL A 4 6.56 -23.61 14.57
N LYS A 5 6.83 -24.75 13.93
CA LYS A 5 7.44 -25.95 14.56
C LYS A 5 8.97 -25.96 14.54
N GLY A 6 9.58 -24.87 14.06
CA GLY A 6 11.03 -24.69 13.92
C GLY A 6 11.49 -23.37 14.56
N LYS A 7 12.43 -22.67 13.92
CA LYS A 7 12.88 -21.34 14.33
C LYS A 7 12.21 -20.24 13.49
N LEU A 8 11.66 -19.22 14.14
CA LEU A 8 11.27 -17.97 13.49
C LEU A 8 12.39 -16.94 13.67
N ILE A 9 12.88 -16.35 12.58
CA ILE A 9 13.79 -15.20 12.59
C ILE A 9 13.10 -14.07 11.84
N ALA A 10 12.78 -12.99 12.53
CA ALA A 10 12.26 -11.76 11.95
C ALA A 10 13.11 -10.60 12.48
N LYS A 11 13.90 -9.97 11.61
CA LYS A 11 14.80 -8.87 11.99
C LYS A 11 14.62 -7.68 11.05
N GLY A 12 13.87 -6.69 11.51
CA GLY A 12 13.77 -5.39 10.84
C GLY A 12 14.91 -4.45 11.27
N THR A 13 14.71 -3.16 11.05
CA THR A 13 15.59 -2.10 11.54
C THR A 13 14.79 -0.99 12.20
N ALA A 14 15.49 -0.08 12.89
CA ALA A 14 14.91 1.10 13.52
C ALA A 14 14.06 1.97 12.57
N ASN A 15 14.38 2.00 11.27
CA ASN A 15 13.66 2.78 10.25
C ASN A 15 12.71 1.94 9.38
N ASP A 16 12.70 0.62 9.55
CA ASP A 16 11.95 -0.30 8.69
C ASP A 16 11.55 -1.55 9.49
N PHE A 17 10.39 -1.46 10.13
CA PHE A 17 9.86 -2.53 10.97
C PHE A 17 9.28 -3.66 10.13
N ILE A 18 9.40 -4.90 10.61
CA ILE A 18 8.62 -6.01 10.06
C ILE A 18 7.22 -5.99 10.69
N PHE A 19 6.19 -5.84 9.88
CA PHE A 19 4.81 -5.78 10.34
C PHE A 19 4.14 -7.15 10.32
N PHE A 20 3.74 -7.64 11.48
CA PHE A 20 2.78 -8.74 11.62
C PHE A 20 1.42 -8.14 11.92
N THR A 21 0.68 -7.89 10.85
CA THR A 21 -0.65 -7.31 10.89
C THR A 21 -1.47 -7.90 9.76
N ARG A 22 -2.74 -7.53 9.70
CA ARG A 22 -3.62 -7.77 8.55
C ARG A 22 -3.67 -6.51 7.67
N ASP A 23 -3.89 -6.68 6.37
CA ASP A 23 -4.25 -5.57 5.47
C ASP A 23 -5.74 -5.16 5.64
N GLY A 24 -6.01 -3.85 5.69
CA GLY A 24 -7.35 -3.25 5.82
C GLY A 24 -7.82 -2.97 7.26
N SER A 25 -8.96 -2.28 7.40
CA SER A 25 -9.45 -1.73 8.68
C SER A 25 -10.31 -2.66 9.55
N ASP A 26 -10.89 -3.74 9.00
CA ASP A 26 -12.05 -4.42 9.62
C ASP A 26 -11.83 -5.89 10.00
N GLY A 27 -11.18 -6.18 11.13
CA GLY A 27 -11.13 -7.51 11.76
C GLY A 27 -9.73 -7.92 12.21
N THR A 28 -9.59 -9.12 12.78
CA THR A 28 -8.36 -9.54 13.49
C THR A 28 -7.73 -10.82 12.92
N TRP A 29 -6.40 -10.91 12.90
CA TRP A 29 -5.70 -12.17 12.63
C TRP A 29 -5.51 -12.96 13.94
N SER A 30 -5.20 -14.25 13.87
CA SER A 30 -5.17 -15.10 15.07
C SER A 30 -3.95 -14.83 15.97
N SER A 31 -2.89 -15.63 15.85
CA SER A 31 -1.61 -15.42 16.53
C SER A 31 -0.46 -16.04 15.73
N ILE A 32 0.77 -15.72 16.10
CA ILE A 32 1.93 -16.56 15.82
C ILE A 32 2.07 -17.56 16.97
N VAL A 33 2.13 -18.85 16.67
CA VAL A 33 2.33 -19.91 17.64
C VAL A 33 3.68 -20.57 17.36
N ILE A 34 4.65 -20.43 18.25
CA ILE A 34 5.92 -21.17 18.21
C ILE A 34 5.77 -22.36 19.15
N ASP A 35 5.88 -23.58 18.66
CA ASP A 35 5.69 -24.77 19.49
C ASP A 35 6.69 -25.89 19.25
N ASN A 36 7.10 -26.56 20.34
CA ASN A 36 7.93 -27.77 20.33
C ASN A 36 9.25 -27.62 19.54
N SER A 37 9.89 -26.45 19.64
CA SER A 37 11.14 -26.15 18.94
C SER A 37 12.34 -26.23 19.88
N ASN A 38 13.38 -26.95 19.46
CA ASN A 38 14.69 -26.95 20.12
C ASN A 38 15.59 -25.78 19.69
N GLN A 39 15.12 -24.92 18.80
CA GLN A 39 15.85 -23.75 18.31
C GLN A 39 15.26 -22.46 18.89
N THR A 40 16.12 -21.50 19.22
CA THR A 40 15.69 -20.19 19.74
C THR A 40 15.18 -19.29 18.61
N SER A 41 13.93 -18.83 18.70
CA SER A 41 13.37 -17.85 17.78
C SER A 41 13.78 -16.42 18.16
N GLU A 42 13.87 -15.54 17.16
CA GLU A 42 14.37 -14.16 17.29
C GLU A 42 13.46 -13.19 16.55
N LEU A 43 12.92 -12.22 17.27
CA LEU A 43 12.15 -11.10 16.74
C LEU A 43 12.85 -9.80 17.11
N GLU A 44 13.19 -8.99 16.10
CA GLU A 44 13.88 -7.72 16.25
C GLU A 44 13.23 -6.66 15.34
N PHE A 45 12.94 -5.47 15.87
CA PHE A 45 12.25 -4.39 15.13
C PHE A 45 10.99 -4.86 14.41
N CYS A 46 10.14 -5.60 15.12
CA CYS A 46 8.86 -6.08 14.60
C CYS A 46 7.71 -5.29 15.22
N LYS A 47 6.67 -4.97 14.44
CA LYS A 47 5.39 -4.44 14.94
C LYS A 47 4.31 -5.51 14.81
N MET A 48 3.69 -5.91 15.91
CA MET A 48 2.58 -6.85 15.92
C MET A 48 1.28 -6.16 16.33
N SER A 49 0.29 -6.17 15.43
CA SER A 49 -0.97 -5.47 15.67
C SER A 49 -2.22 -6.17 15.17
N HIS A 50 -3.36 -5.94 15.82
CA HIS A 50 -4.68 -6.48 15.45
C HIS A 50 -4.81 -8.01 15.56
N ALA A 51 -4.03 -8.66 16.43
CA ALA A 51 -4.17 -10.09 16.70
C ALA A 51 -5.37 -10.41 17.62
N TYR A 52 -5.88 -11.65 17.59
CA TYR A 52 -7.08 -12.09 18.32
C TYR A 52 -7.03 -13.58 18.65
N HIS A 53 -7.49 -13.92 19.85
CA HIS A 53 -7.61 -15.30 20.28
C HIS A 53 -8.65 -16.07 19.44
N VAL A 54 -8.25 -17.22 18.89
CA VAL A 54 -9.20 -18.13 18.21
C VAL A 54 -9.40 -19.34 19.11
N ASP A 55 -10.61 -19.45 19.68
CA ASP A 55 -11.09 -20.65 20.36
C ASP A 55 -11.44 -21.72 19.31
N GLY A 56 -10.87 -22.93 19.41
CA GLY A 56 -11.45 -24.12 18.80
C GLY A 56 -10.74 -24.84 17.64
N ASP A 57 -9.69 -24.28 17.01
CA ASP A 57 -9.10 -24.88 15.78
C ASP A 57 -7.60 -25.21 15.82
N VAL A 58 -7.00 -25.33 17.02
CA VAL A 58 -5.59 -25.76 17.14
C VAL A 58 -5.51 -27.25 17.46
N PRO A 59 -4.95 -28.09 16.56
CA PRO A 59 -4.69 -29.49 16.88
C PRO A 59 -3.69 -29.57 18.04
N ASN A 60 -4.09 -30.28 19.11
CA ASN A 60 -3.30 -30.66 20.30
C ASN A 60 -3.24 -29.67 21.49
N SER A 61 -4.37 -29.12 21.95
CA SER A 61 -4.48 -28.41 23.25
C SER A 61 -3.57 -27.18 23.44
N LEU A 62 -2.95 -26.66 22.38
CA LEU A 62 -2.12 -25.46 22.46
C LEU A 62 -3.00 -24.23 22.36
N ALA A 63 -3.02 -23.44 23.42
CA ALA A 63 -3.78 -22.20 23.43
C ALA A 63 -3.07 -21.11 22.60
N SER A 64 -3.83 -20.45 21.72
CA SER A 64 -3.33 -19.42 20.80
C SER A 64 -3.91 -18.06 21.19
N TYR A 65 -3.16 -17.26 21.94
CA TYR A 65 -3.59 -15.94 22.40
C TYR A 65 -2.80 -14.81 21.74
N GLY A 66 -3.51 -13.72 21.43
CA GLY A 66 -2.96 -12.44 21.01
C GLY A 66 -1.90 -12.52 19.92
N GLY A 67 -0.86 -11.67 19.99
CA GLY A 67 0.15 -11.52 18.96
C GLY A 67 1.10 -12.72 18.83
N LEU A 68 1.58 -13.25 19.95
CA LEU A 68 2.57 -14.34 19.95
C LEU A 68 2.39 -15.29 21.14
N SER A 69 2.20 -16.57 20.86
CA SER A 69 2.17 -17.67 21.81
C SER A 69 3.41 -18.56 21.65
N VAL A 70 4.11 -18.87 22.74
CA VAL A 70 5.36 -19.67 22.71
C VAL A 70 5.17 -20.88 23.62
N HIS A 71 5.24 -22.08 23.07
CA HIS A 71 4.99 -23.34 23.78
C HIS A 71 6.21 -24.26 23.70
N TYR A 72 6.72 -24.74 24.83
CA TYR A 72 7.87 -25.69 24.86
C TYR A 72 9.07 -25.24 23.99
N SER A 73 9.33 -23.93 23.95
CA SER A 73 10.28 -23.30 23.03
C SER A 73 10.97 -22.09 23.67
N THR A 74 12.04 -21.60 23.06
CA THR A 74 12.72 -20.35 23.48
C THR A 74 12.51 -19.24 22.44
N CYS A 75 12.20 -18.02 22.88
CA CYS A 75 12.04 -16.87 22.00
C CYS A 75 12.66 -15.59 22.60
N ASN A 76 13.42 -14.87 21.78
CA ASN A 76 14.02 -13.58 22.10
C ASN A 76 13.32 -12.48 21.29
N ILE A 77 12.85 -11.43 21.98
CA ILE A 77 12.12 -10.31 21.40
C ILE A 77 12.84 -9.01 21.79
N THR A 78 13.29 -8.26 20.80
CA THR A 78 14.13 -7.07 21.01
C THR A 78 13.62 -5.91 20.15
N ASN A 79 13.47 -4.71 20.71
CA ASN A 79 13.13 -3.51 19.91
C ASN A 79 11.77 -3.59 19.18
N CYS A 80 10.82 -4.38 19.70
CA CYS A 80 9.52 -4.63 19.05
C CYS A 80 8.38 -3.80 19.65
N ILE A 81 7.33 -3.61 18.86
CA ILE A 81 6.12 -2.88 19.23
C ILE A 81 4.92 -3.84 19.16
N PHE A 82 4.10 -3.87 20.20
CA PHE A 82 2.88 -4.68 20.24
C PHE A 82 1.67 -3.80 20.57
N THR A 83 0.69 -3.78 19.67
CA THR A 83 -0.45 -2.86 19.81
C THR A 83 -1.76 -3.37 19.26
N GLU A 84 -2.89 -2.89 19.80
CA GLU A 84 -4.23 -3.20 19.28
C GLU A 84 -4.52 -4.72 19.23
N ASN A 85 -3.80 -5.51 20.02
CA ASN A 85 -4.01 -6.95 20.11
C ASN A 85 -5.13 -7.23 21.12
N LYS A 86 -6.03 -8.12 20.74
CA LYS A 86 -7.14 -8.59 21.55
C LYS A 86 -6.72 -9.88 22.26
N PHE A 87 -7.01 -9.99 23.56
CA PHE A 87 -6.54 -11.06 24.48
C PHE A 87 -5.03 -11.00 24.82
N TRP A 88 -4.51 -12.05 25.47
CA TRP A 88 -3.15 -12.06 26.02
C TRP A 88 -2.11 -11.87 24.91
N THR A 89 -1.41 -10.74 24.88
CA THR A 89 -0.59 -10.31 23.73
C THR A 89 0.62 -11.22 23.52
N LEU A 90 1.34 -11.52 24.61
CA LEU A 90 2.34 -12.58 24.68
C LEU A 90 1.89 -13.68 25.63
N PHE A 91 1.93 -14.93 25.16
CA PHE A 91 1.56 -16.10 25.94
C PHE A 91 2.64 -17.19 25.91
N PRO A 92 3.63 -17.13 26.81
CA PRO A 92 4.57 -18.22 26.99
C PRO A 92 3.97 -19.33 27.88
N ALA A 93 4.00 -20.57 27.40
CA ALA A 93 3.57 -21.78 28.11
C ALA A 93 4.66 -22.87 28.10
N ASN A 94 5.17 -23.24 29.29
CA ASN A 94 6.34 -24.15 29.41
C ASN A 94 7.53 -23.70 28.52
N ALA A 95 7.78 -22.41 28.43
CA ALA A 95 8.71 -21.79 27.48
C ALA A 95 9.78 -20.94 28.19
N THR A 96 10.75 -20.45 27.42
CA THR A 96 11.66 -19.39 27.85
C THR A 96 11.44 -18.17 26.95
N LEU A 97 11.12 -17.03 27.55
CA LEU A 97 10.81 -15.80 26.81
C LEU A 97 11.67 -14.64 27.32
N ASN A 98 12.47 -14.05 26.44
CA ASN A 98 13.28 -12.87 26.74
C ASN A 98 12.75 -11.67 25.97
N VAL A 99 12.31 -10.62 26.67
CA VAL A 99 11.74 -9.39 26.10
C VAL A 99 12.63 -8.21 26.51
N THR A 100 13.20 -7.51 25.53
CA THR A 100 14.12 -6.40 25.77
C THR A 100 13.76 -5.19 24.90
N ASN A 101 13.74 -3.98 25.47
CA ASN A 101 13.47 -2.74 24.73
C ASN A 101 12.16 -2.74 23.92
N CYS A 102 11.11 -3.40 24.42
CA CYS A 102 9.85 -3.49 23.71
C CYS A 102 8.83 -2.46 24.24
N THR A 103 7.85 -2.12 23.41
CA THR A 103 6.73 -1.26 23.82
C THR A 103 5.39 -1.93 23.55
N PHE A 104 4.55 -1.97 24.57
CA PHE A 104 3.18 -2.47 24.49
C PHE A 104 2.20 -1.32 24.79
N TYR A 105 1.16 -1.16 23.95
CA TYR A 105 0.13 -0.14 24.13
C TYR A 105 -1.18 -0.51 23.42
N ASP A 106 -2.32 0.01 23.87
CA ASP A 106 -3.66 -0.24 23.29
C ASP A 106 -4.03 -1.72 23.09
N ASN A 107 -3.46 -2.61 23.91
CA ASN A 107 -3.84 -4.02 23.94
C ASN A 107 -5.01 -4.23 24.93
N TYR A 108 -5.95 -5.10 24.57
CA TYR A 108 -7.23 -5.22 25.30
C TYR A 108 -7.14 -6.02 26.63
N SER A 109 -6.08 -6.79 26.86
CA SER A 109 -5.94 -7.70 28.02
C SER A 109 -4.53 -7.67 28.63
N TYR A 110 -4.07 -8.76 29.25
CA TYR A 110 -2.67 -8.90 29.70
C TYR A 110 -1.72 -8.82 28.52
N GLU A 111 -0.71 -7.95 28.60
CA GLU A 111 0.29 -7.84 27.54
C GLU A 111 1.28 -9.00 27.60
N ILE A 112 1.57 -9.51 28.79
CA ILE A 112 2.23 -10.81 28.98
C ILE A 112 1.46 -11.61 30.03
N TYR A 113 1.05 -12.82 29.65
CA TYR A 113 0.48 -13.81 30.56
C TYR A 113 1.40 -15.02 30.64
N ASN A 114 2.19 -15.11 31.70
CA ASN A 114 3.13 -16.21 31.91
C ASN A 114 2.41 -17.45 32.46
N HIS A 115 2.38 -18.51 31.65
CA HIS A 115 1.84 -19.81 32.01
C HIS A 115 2.96 -20.83 32.23
N VAL A 116 3.50 -20.93 33.45
CA VAL A 116 4.55 -21.91 33.80
C VAL A 116 5.85 -21.78 32.97
N SER A 117 6.28 -20.55 32.65
CA SER A 117 7.46 -20.27 31.81
C SER A 117 8.53 -19.45 32.54
N ASP A 118 9.76 -19.50 32.04
CA ASP A 118 10.84 -18.59 32.46
C ASP A 118 10.81 -17.32 31.60
N VAL A 119 10.35 -16.21 32.18
CA VAL A 119 10.15 -14.94 31.46
C VAL A 119 11.10 -13.88 32.02
N VAL A 120 11.90 -13.28 31.14
CA VAL A 120 12.80 -12.16 31.46
C VAL A 120 12.38 -10.93 30.66
N VAL A 121 12.00 -9.86 31.35
CA VAL A 121 11.62 -8.57 30.76
C VAL A 121 12.62 -7.50 31.20
N LYS A 122 13.19 -6.77 30.23
CA LYS A 122 14.18 -5.70 30.47
C LYS A 122 13.84 -4.46 29.64
N ASN A 123 13.99 -3.29 30.23
CA ASN A 123 13.83 -1.99 29.55
C ASN A 123 12.55 -1.92 28.67
N THR A 124 11.44 -2.43 29.18
CA THR A 124 10.20 -2.60 28.39
C THR A 124 9.08 -1.77 29.01
N ILE A 125 8.24 -1.19 28.15
CA ILE A 125 7.05 -0.46 28.58
C ILE A 125 5.84 -1.37 28.39
N MET A 126 5.18 -1.72 29.49
CA MET A 126 3.99 -2.56 29.50
C MET A 126 2.96 -2.09 30.52
N ASN A 127 1.68 -2.17 30.16
CA ASN A 127 0.54 -1.90 31.00
C ASN A 127 0.28 -3.10 31.94
N THR A 128 0.02 -4.29 31.43
CA THR A 128 -0.55 -5.41 32.21
C THR A 128 0.30 -6.67 32.13
N TYR A 129 0.66 -7.24 33.28
CA TYR A 129 1.40 -8.49 33.38
C TYR A 129 0.70 -9.45 34.35
N SER A 130 0.63 -10.73 33.98
CA SER A 130 0.13 -11.80 34.85
C SER A 130 1.09 -13.00 34.87
N ASN A 131 1.15 -13.70 35.99
CA ASN A 131 1.92 -14.93 36.16
C ASN A 131 1.09 -15.94 36.91
N SER A 132 0.89 -17.12 36.32
CA SER A 132 0.24 -18.23 36.99
C SER A 132 1.19 -18.94 37.97
N SER A 133 2.41 -19.25 37.52
CA SER A 133 3.34 -20.11 38.27
C SER A 133 4.78 -20.17 37.74
N GLY A 134 5.13 -19.47 36.65
CA GLY A 134 6.48 -19.49 36.08
C GLY A 134 7.45 -18.51 36.76
N ASN A 135 8.77 -18.66 36.56
CA ASN A 135 9.72 -17.68 37.07
C ASN A 135 9.69 -16.43 36.20
N THR A 136 9.54 -15.27 36.83
CA THR A 136 9.47 -13.99 36.13
C THR A 136 10.53 -13.06 36.67
N THR A 137 11.40 -12.55 35.79
CA THR A 137 12.33 -11.46 36.11
C THR A 137 11.94 -10.22 35.32
N ILE A 138 11.63 -9.11 36.00
CA ILE A 138 11.34 -7.83 35.35
C ILE A 138 12.34 -6.80 35.89
N LYS A 139 13.10 -6.15 34.99
CA LYS A 139 14.11 -5.15 35.36
C LYS A 139 14.01 -3.90 34.51
N TYR A 140 14.25 -2.72 35.09
CA TYR A 140 14.32 -1.44 34.36
C TYR A 140 13.10 -1.15 33.49
N SER A 141 11.94 -1.71 33.84
CA SER A 141 10.74 -1.69 32.99
C SER A 141 9.63 -0.90 33.66
N LEU A 142 8.72 -0.38 32.84
CA LEU A 142 7.51 0.28 33.30
C LEU A 142 6.36 -0.72 33.25
N VAL A 143 5.66 -0.91 34.39
CA VAL A 143 4.57 -1.87 34.54
C VAL A 143 3.40 -1.22 35.30
N LYS A 144 2.18 -1.16 34.75
CA LYS A 144 1.06 -0.41 35.37
C LYS A 144 0.72 -0.86 36.79
N THR A 145 0.74 -2.16 37.00
CA THR A 145 0.45 -2.79 38.28
C THR A 145 1.65 -3.59 38.73
N LYS A 146 2.19 -3.25 39.91
CA LYS A 146 3.21 -4.07 40.56
C LYS A 146 2.66 -5.49 40.72
N PRO A 147 3.35 -6.52 40.20
CA PRO A 147 2.93 -7.89 40.44
C PRO A 147 2.89 -8.14 41.94
N THR A 148 1.75 -8.56 42.47
CA THR A 148 1.59 -8.89 43.88
C THR A 148 2.45 -10.12 44.17
N SER A 149 3.38 -9.98 45.11
CA SER A 149 4.45 -10.94 45.40
C SER A 149 3.93 -12.35 45.67
N SER A 150 3.94 -13.20 44.64
CA SER A 150 4.16 -14.62 44.79
C SER A 150 5.66 -14.92 44.68
N SER A 151 6.11 -16.05 45.22
CA SER A 151 7.51 -16.50 45.34
C SER A 151 8.31 -16.58 44.03
N ASN A 152 7.71 -16.25 42.88
CA ASN A 152 8.26 -16.51 41.55
C ASN A 152 8.58 -15.23 40.76
N TYR A 153 8.67 -14.07 41.44
CA TYR A 153 9.04 -12.80 40.83
C TYR A 153 10.38 -12.27 41.35
N THR A 154 11.27 -11.91 40.42
CA THR A 154 12.46 -11.10 40.67
C THR A 154 12.25 -9.71 40.04
N LEU A 155 12.04 -8.71 40.88
CA LEU A 155 11.75 -7.33 40.46
C LEU A 155 12.91 -6.41 40.87
N SER A 156 13.46 -5.62 39.95
CA SER A 156 14.53 -4.67 40.28
C SER A 156 14.47 -3.42 39.41
N ASN A 157 14.52 -2.23 40.01
CA ASN A 157 14.59 -0.94 39.32
C ASN A 157 13.44 -0.69 38.31
N ASN A 158 12.22 -1.14 38.62
CA ASN A 158 11.04 -0.93 37.79
C ASN A 158 10.19 0.25 38.29
N ILE A 159 9.40 0.83 37.39
CA ILE A 159 8.41 1.86 37.70
C ILE A 159 7.01 1.23 37.70
N TYR A 160 6.16 1.60 38.67
CA TYR A 160 4.80 1.07 38.81
C TYR A 160 3.75 2.19 38.90
N GLU A 161 3.11 2.59 37.80
CA GLU A 161 2.12 3.71 37.78
C GLU A 161 1.00 3.53 36.73
N LYS A 162 -0.18 4.15 36.93
CA LYS A 162 -1.30 4.07 35.97
C LYS A 162 -0.96 4.84 34.67
N GLU A 163 -0.81 4.09 33.59
CA GLU A 163 -0.62 4.51 32.19
C GLU A 163 0.74 5.18 31.88
N PRO A 164 1.50 4.69 30.87
CA PRO A 164 2.80 5.25 30.49
C PRO A 164 2.75 6.69 29.95
N GLY A 165 1.61 7.13 29.42
CA GLY A 165 1.42 8.48 28.88
C GLY A 165 2.37 8.80 27.72
N PHE A 166 2.22 8.14 26.58
CA PHE A 166 3.02 8.40 25.37
C PHE A 166 2.70 9.74 24.70
N ILE A 167 3.61 10.29 23.88
CA ILE A 167 3.42 11.54 23.15
C ILE A 167 2.31 11.41 22.09
N ASP A 168 2.33 10.35 21.28
CA ASP A 168 1.29 10.04 20.29
C ASP A 168 1.37 8.56 19.90
N ALA A 169 0.70 7.70 20.66
CA ALA A 169 0.73 6.27 20.43
C ALA A 169 0.03 5.86 19.12
N SER A 170 -1.06 6.54 18.77
CA SER A 170 -1.80 6.34 17.52
C SER A 170 -0.98 6.64 16.27
N GLY A 171 -0.10 7.65 16.32
CA GLY A 171 0.80 8.04 15.23
C GLY A 171 2.17 7.37 15.25
N GLY A 172 2.42 6.39 16.14
CA GLY A 172 3.68 5.65 16.19
C GLY A 172 4.79 6.27 17.08
N ASN A 173 4.48 7.33 17.84
CA ASN A 173 5.44 8.02 18.71
C ASN A 173 5.32 7.57 20.17
N PHE A 174 6.05 6.51 20.48
CA PHE A 174 6.05 5.82 21.78
C PHE A 174 6.99 6.41 22.83
N LYS A 175 7.38 7.68 22.70
CA LYS A 175 8.11 8.37 23.74
C LYS A 175 7.20 8.76 24.90
N LEU A 176 7.71 8.74 26.13
CA LEU A 176 6.99 9.25 27.29
C LEU A 176 6.74 10.77 27.16
N SER A 177 5.47 11.17 27.25
CA SER A 177 5.05 12.58 27.27
C SER A 177 5.58 13.29 28.52
N SER A 178 5.64 14.64 28.48
CA SER A 178 6.02 15.46 29.65
C SER A 178 5.09 15.28 30.85
N SER A 179 3.82 14.97 30.60
CA SER A 179 2.80 14.65 31.60
C SER A 179 2.84 13.19 32.05
N SER A 180 3.70 12.35 31.46
CA SER A 180 3.83 10.95 31.87
C SER A 180 4.24 10.90 33.34
N PRO A 181 3.48 10.17 34.19
CA PRO A 181 3.87 9.96 35.58
C PRO A 181 5.23 9.25 35.72
N CYS A 182 5.76 8.71 34.62
CA CYS A 182 6.93 7.87 34.56
C CYS A 182 8.17 8.58 34.00
N LYS A 183 8.05 9.82 33.49
CA LYS A 183 9.13 10.52 32.76
C LYS A 183 10.41 10.73 33.58
N THR A 184 10.32 10.74 34.91
CA THR A 184 11.44 11.01 35.81
C THR A 184 11.83 9.84 36.72
N LYS A 185 11.19 8.66 36.58
CA LYS A 185 11.34 7.54 37.54
C LYS A 185 12.10 6.32 37.03
N GLY A 186 12.65 6.35 35.82
CA GLY A 186 13.52 5.28 35.31
C GLY A 186 14.28 5.73 34.08
N GLU A 187 15.33 6.51 34.31
CA GLU A 187 16.40 6.64 33.33
C GLU A 187 17.23 5.35 33.37
N ASN A 188 17.05 4.46 32.40
CA ASN A 188 18.10 3.54 31.94
C ASN A 188 17.87 3.19 30.48
N TYR A 189 18.31 4.14 29.67
CA TYR A 189 18.60 4.07 28.24
C TYR A 189 19.14 2.69 27.82
N VAL A 190 18.41 2.00 26.94
CA VAL A 190 19.03 1.25 25.85
C VAL A 190 18.46 1.85 24.57
N ASP A 191 19.35 2.51 23.84
CA ASP A 191 19.12 3.11 22.53
C ASP A 191 18.59 2.04 21.57
N LEU A 192 17.39 2.26 21.04
CA LEU A 192 16.77 1.43 19.99
C LEU A 192 17.39 1.67 18.61
N GLY A 193 18.43 2.51 18.49
CA GLY A 193 18.98 2.90 17.20
C GLY A 193 18.02 3.75 16.36
N VAL A 194 16.85 4.12 16.91
CA VAL A 194 15.99 5.18 16.36
C VAL A 194 16.23 6.44 17.17
N ASN A 195 17.00 7.33 16.56
CA ASN A 195 17.29 8.63 17.11
C ASN A 195 16.00 9.45 17.17
N PHE A 196 15.57 9.78 18.38
CA PHE A 196 14.80 10.99 18.57
C PHE A 196 15.32 11.67 19.85
N SER A 197 16.28 12.56 19.67
CA SER A 197 16.67 13.71 20.53
C SER A 197 16.38 13.64 22.05
N ALA A 198 17.46 13.36 22.79
CA ALA A 198 18.03 14.07 23.94
C ALA A 198 17.30 14.15 25.31
N SER A 199 17.88 13.37 26.26
CA SER A 199 18.26 13.62 27.68
C SER A 199 17.65 14.77 28.49
N PRO A 200 17.43 14.60 29.82
CA PRO A 200 18.49 14.97 30.79
C PRO A 200 18.49 14.29 32.18
N SER A 201 19.72 14.10 32.68
CA SER A 201 20.16 14.09 34.08
C SER A 201 19.27 14.81 35.10
N TYR A 202 18.99 14.21 36.27
CA TYR A 202 19.59 14.60 37.56
C TYR A 202 19.16 13.69 38.75
N THR A 203 20.02 13.75 39.77
CA THR A 203 20.26 12.85 40.91
C THR A 203 19.19 12.75 42.01
N GLN A 204 19.25 11.58 42.66
CA GLN A 204 18.65 11.12 43.92
C GLN A 204 18.74 12.06 45.13
N SER A 205 17.78 11.85 46.05
CA SER A 205 17.96 11.40 47.46
C SER A 205 17.03 12.17 48.39
N ASN A 206 16.42 11.66 49.46
CA ASN A 206 16.30 10.33 50.08
C ASN A 206 15.19 10.50 51.15
N ASN A 207 14.31 9.50 51.33
CA ASN A 207 14.10 8.69 52.55
C ASN A 207 13.86 9.45 53.87
N GLN A 208 12.97 9.06 54.79
CA GLN A 208 12.20 7.84 55.00
C GLN A 208 11.19 8.07 56.15
N ASP A 209 10.04 7.39 56.03
CA ASP A 209 9.29 6.59 57.02
C ASP A 209 8.89 7.04 58.46
N VAL A 210 7.65 6.58 58.77
CA VAL A 210 6.99 6.10 60.02
C VAL A 210 6.10 7.05 60.86
N ALA A 211 4.88 6.53 61.11
CA ALA A 211 3.83 6.92 62.06
C ALA A 211 4.31 6.92 63.55
N GLU A 212 3.63 7.41 64.59
CA GLU A 212 2.21 7.41 64.98
C GLU A 212 2.03 8.23 66.31
N VAL A 213 0.78 8.59 66.66
CA VAL A 213 0.21 8.96 67.99
C VAL A 213 0.53 10.32 68.66
N LYS A 214 -0.55 10.88 69.25
CA LYS A 214 -0.74 12.12 70.02
C LYS A 214 0.03 12.16 71.35
N ASP A 215 0.58 13.33 71.70
CA ASP A 215 0.28 14.08 72.94
C ASP A 215 1.10 15.39 73.03
N LYS A 216 0.53 16.41 73.68
CA LYS A 216 1.15 17.68 74.11
C LYS A 216 1.08 17.71 75.66
N PRO A 217 1.78 18.59 76.41
CA PRO A 217 2.80 19.61 76.10
C PRO A 217 3.96 19.65 77.16
N VAL A 218 4.65 20.81 77.28
CA VAL A 218 5.55 21.33 78.36
C VAL A 218 7.01 21.47 77.90
N GLN A 219 7.41 22.65 77.38
CA GLN A 219 8.07 23.78 78.09
C GLN A 219 9.40 23.42 78.78
N GLN A 220 10.50 23.96 78.26
CA GLN A 220 11.51 24.59 79.11
C GLN A 220 11.96 25.93 78.52
N GLN A 221 12.08 26.86 79.45
CA GLN A 221 12.27 28.28 79.33
C GLN A 221 13.73 28.62 79.05
N GLN A 222 13.97 29.74 78.39
CA GLN A 222 14.97 30.69 78.89
C GLN A 222 14.50 32.11 78.55
N GLN A 223 14.08 32.82 79.60
CA GLN A 223 13.81 34.25 79.59
C GLN A 223 15.13 35.02 79.51
N LYS A 224 15.13 36.09 78.72
CA LYS A 224 15.70 37.38 79.09
C LYS A 224 14.91 38.48 78.37
N GLN A 225 14.13 39.22 79.15
CA GLN A 225 13.52 40.50 78.79
C GLN A 225 14.59 41.60 78.97
N PRO A 226 14.48 42.76 78.30
CA PRO A 226 13.69 43.82 78.91
C PRO A 226 12.95 44.78 77.96
N ASP A 227 11.94 45.40 78.57
CA ASP A 227 11.43 46.77 78.39
C ASP A 227 10.92 47.31 77.05
N ASN A 228 9.64 47.69 77.14
CA ASN A 228 8.92 48.76 76.46
C ASN A 228 9.77 49.80 75.71
N ASN A 229 9.45 50.02 74.43
CA ASN A 229 9.08 51.35 73.95
C ASN A 229 8.42 51.29 72.56
N GLN A 230 7.20 51.85 72.52
CA GLN A 230 6.58 52.65 71.46
C GLN A 230 6.68 52.22 69.97
N ASN A 231 5.49 52.06 69.39
CA ASN A 231 5.16 52.15 67.98
C ASN A 231 5.95 53.23 67.23
N ASP A 232 6.52 52.85 66.08
CA ASP A 232 6.23 53.43 64.75
C ASP A 232 6.95 52.62 63.65
N GLY A 233 6.29 52.38 62.50
CA GLY A 233 7.02 52.17 61.24
C GLY A 233 6.72 50.92 60.41
N PHE A 234 6.03 51.13 59.28
CA PHE A 234 6.00 50.34 58.04
C PHE A 234 5.42 48.90 58.11
N VAL A 235 4.11 48.77 57.88
CA VAL A 235 3.59 47.62 57.10
C VAL A 235 3.97 47.89 55.64
N SER A 236 5.23 47.63 55.27
CA SER A 236 5.60 47.61 53.86
C SER A 236 4.98 46.36 53.24
N ASP A 237 4.12 46.54 52.24
CA ASP A 237 3.70 45.45 51.37
C ASP A 237 4.94 44.67 50.93
N LEU A 238 5.02 43.40 51.32
CA LEU A 238 6.20 42.58 51.06
C LEU A 238 6.37 42.42 49.54
N LEU A 239 7.58 42.68 49.04
CA LEU A 239 7.84 42.73 47.60
C LEU A 239 8.12 41.32 47.03
N PRO A 240 7.50 40.94 45.90
CA PRO A 240 7.93 39.79 45.13
C PRO A 240 9.22 40.10 44.37
N ILE A 241 10.05 39.09 44.15
CA ILE A 241 11.26 39.18 43.30
C ILE A 241 11.18 38.00 42.33
N LEU A 242 10.79 38.31 41.09
CA LEU A 242 10.62 37.30 40.05
C LEU A 242 11.92 37.08 39.27
N SER A 243 12.25 35.81 39.05
CA SER A 243 13.29 35.39 38.12
C SER A 243 12.73 34.35 37.15
N ILE A 244 13.15 34.44 35.89
CA ILE A 244 12.86 33.40 34.91
C ILE A 244 13.83 32.26 35.17
N GLN A 245 13.30 31.11 35.58
CA GLN A 245 14.08 29.92 35.87
C GLN A 245 14.37 29.13 34.59
N GLU A 246 13.38 29.04 33.70
CA GLU A 246 13.48 28.21 32.50
C GLU A 246 12.58 28.76 31.40
N ILE A 247 13.08 28.69 30.16
CA ILE A 247 12.30 28.86 28.94
C ILE A 247 12.68 27.73 27.99
N THR A 248 11.71 26.92 27.57
CA THR A 248 11.92 25.84 26.60
C THR A 248 10.89 25.89 25.49
N LEU A 249 11.28 25.43 24.31
CA LEU A 249 10.39 25.24 23.17
C LEU A 249 10.42 23.76 22.80
N SER A 250 9.26 23.15 22.63
CA SER A 250 9.15 21.70 22.41
C SER A 250 9.68 21.22 21.06
N LYS A 251 9.99 22.13 20.14
CA LYS A 251 10.49 21.83 18.80
C LYS A 251 11.71 22.69 18.46
N ASN A 252 12.68 22.07 17.81
CA ASN A 252 13.88 22.75 17.31
C ASN A 252 13.69 23.35 15.91
N LEU A 253 12.60 23.01 15.22
CA LEU A 253 12.16 23.55 13.94
C LEU A 253 10.63 23.55 13.98
N LEU A 254 10.01 24.67 13.62
CA LEU A 254 8.55 24.74 13.46
C LEU A 254 8.21 24.76 11.96
N ASN A 255 7.66 23.67 11.45
CA ASN A 255 7.12 23.67 10.09
C ASN A 255 5.75 24.37 10.07
N ALA A 256 5.34 24.88 8.92
CA ALA A 256 3.95 25.28 8.72
C ALA A 256 2.99 24.14 9.08
N GLU A 257 1.81 24.49 9.59
CA GLU A 257 0.78 23.59 10.12
C GLU A 257 1.16 22.81 11.38
N GLU A 258 2.36 23.00 11.93
CA GLU A 258 2.74 22.42 13.21
C GLU A 258 2.43 23.34 14.40
N THR A 259 2.36 22.73 15.58
CA THR A 259 2.31 23.44 16.87
C THR A 259 3.53 23.04 17.70
N ALA A 260 4.22 24.04 18.26
CA ALA A 260 5.23 23.87 19.30
C ALA A 260 4.70 24.44 20.62
N GLN A 261 5.13 23.87 21.74
CA GLN A 261 4.77 24.35 23.07
C GLN A 261 5.95 25.15 23.64
N LEU A 262 5.71 26.42 23.96
CA LEU A 262 6.61 27.27 24.72
C LEU A 262 6.28 27.12 26.21
N THR A 263 7.26 26.67 27.00
CA THR A 263 7.14 26.55 28.45
C THR A 263 7.98 27.64 29.12
N ILE A 264 7.38 28.36 30.06
CA ILE A 264 8.05 29.40 30.85
C ILE A 264 7.84 29.13 32.33
N THR A 265 8.94 29.03 33.09
CA THR A 265 8.92 28.83 34.53
C THR A 265 9.45 30.06 35.24
N LEU A 266 8.65 30.61 36.16
CA LEU A 266 9.00 31.75 37.00
C LEU A 266 9.16 31.32 38.45
N LYS A 267 10.21 31.82 39.10
CA LYS A 267 10.45 31.65 40.54
C LYS A 267 10.33 32.98 41.25
N ASN A 268 9.65 32.99 42.39
CA ASN A 268 9.57 34.15 43.28
C ASN A 268 10.47 33.94 44.50
N ILE A 269 11.58 34.67 44.59
CA ILE A 269 12.49 34.65 45.75
C ILE A 269 12.21 35.80 46.73
N GLY A 270 11.22 36.64 46.44
CA GLY A 270 10.84 37.78 47.27
C GLY A 270 10.05 37.38 48.51
N ALA A 271 9.92 38.34 49.43
CA ALA A 271 9.22 38.16 50.69
C ALA A 271 7.68 38.25 50.55
N GLY A 272 7.16 38.71 49.41
CA GLY A 272 5.72 38.78 49.11
C GLY A 272 5.29 37.90 47.96
N ASP A 273 4.01 37.50 47.94
CA ASP A 273 3.44 36.70 46.85
C ASP A 273 3.32 37.53 45.57
N ALA A 274 3.58 36.90 44.41
CA ALA A 274 3.40 37.54 43.12
C ALA A 274 2.05 37.12 42.53
N SER A 275 1.06 38.02 42.52
CA SER A 275 -0.28 37.78 42.01
C SER A 275 -0.57 38.63 40.77
N GLY A 276 -1.39 38.12 39.86
CA GLY A 276 -1.70 38.82 38.60
C GLY A 276 -0.53 38.92 37.62
N VAL A 277 0.51 38.10 37.80
CA VAL A 277 1.66 38.02 36.90
C VAL A 277 1.22 37.49 35.54
N TYR A 278 1.72 38.08 34.46
CA TYR A 278 1.51 37.58 33.10
C TYR A 278 2.73 37.76 32.23
N VAL A 279 2.77 37.03 31.12
CA VAL A 279 3.75 37.19 30.05
C VAL A 279 3.09 37.72 28.79
N ASN A 280 3.71 38.72 28.18
CA ASN A 280 3.42 39.19 26.83
C ASN A 280 4.42 38.57 25.85
N LEU A 281 3.89 38.00 24.77
CA LEU A 281 4.65 37.48 23.65
C LEU A 281 4.47 38.37 22.42
N SER A 282 5.53 38.56 21.66
CA SER A 282 5.49 39.21 20.35
C SER A 282 6.52 38.61 19.40
N SER A 283 6.22 38.61 18.11
CA SER A 283 7.11 38.17 17.05
C SER A 283 6.82 38.96 15.78
N ASP A 284 7.86 39.20 14.99
CA ASP A 284 7.77 39.89 13.70
C ASP A 284 7.63 38.89 12.52
N MET A 285 7.59 37.57 12.82
CA MET A 285 7.49 36.53 11.80
C MET A 285 6.06 36.37 11.28
N ALA A 286 5.91 36.48 9.95
CA ALA A 286 4.65 36.22 9.25
C ALA A 286 4.23 34.74 9.42
N GLY A 287 2.93 34.51 9.56
CA GLY A 287 2.36 33.17 9.69
C GLY A 287 2.54 32.49 11.05
N LEU A 288 3.16 33.14 12.04
CA LEU A 288 3.26 32.62 13.41
C LEU A 288 2.06 33.04 14.26
N SER A 289 1.38 32.10 14.90
CA SER A 289 0.19 32.35 15.73
C SER A 289 0.37 31.87 17.16
N PHE A 290 0.07 32.72 18.14
CA PHE A 290 0.18 32.42 19.56
C PHE A 290 -0.69 33.38 20.38
N LYS A 291 -1.02 32.98 21.61
CA LYS A 291 -1.72 33.87 22.55
C LYS A 291 -0.75 34.93 23.05
N GLN A 292 -1.04 36.21 22.78
CA GLN A 292 -0.14 37.32 23.12
C GLN A 292 0.02 37.50 24.63
N LYS A 293 -1.06 37.42 25.43
CA LYS A 293 -1.02 37.61 26.88
C LYS A 293 -1.41 36.33 27.62
N ASN A 294 -0.52 35.83 28.49
CA ASN A 294 -0.73 34.58 29.22
C ASN A 294 -0.48 34.79 30.72
N ASN A 295 -1.46 34.45 31.55
CA ASN A 295 -1.40 34.71 32.99
C ASN A 295 -0.74 33.53 33.72
N PHE A 296 0.07 33.84 34.72
CA PHE A 296 0.55 32.88 35.71
C PHE A 296 -0.44 32.76 36.87
N PRO A 297 -0.57 31.58 37.48
CA PRO A 297 -1.10 31.46 38.83
C PRO A 297 -0.27 32.28 39.83
N THR A 298 -0.82 32.56 41.00
CA THR A 298 -0.07 33.22 42.08
C THR A 298 1.21 32.45 42.41
N ILE A 299 2.34 33.15 42.45
CA ILE A 299 3.66 32.58 42.74
C ILE A 299 4.01 32.90 44.19
N ALA A 300 3.95 31.88 45.04
CA ALA A 300 4.16 32.02 46.48
C ALA A 300 5.54 32.62 46.82
N LYS A 301 5.59 33.45 47.85
CA LYS A 301 6.82 34.04 48.42
C LYS A 301 7.82 32.98 48.90
N GLY A 302 9.07 33.39 49.09
CA GLY A 302 10.09 32.56 49.75
C GLY A 302 10.59 31.38 48.93
N GLY A 303 10.49 31.44 47.60
CA GLY A 303 11.04 30.44 46.69
C GLY A 303 10.02 29.67 45.85
N GLY A 304 8.73 30.04 45.88
CA GLY A 304 7.69 29.42 45.07
C GLY A 304 7.96 29.51 43.57
N SER A 305 7.51 28.53 42.80
CA SER A 305 7.70 28.45 41.35
C SER A 305 6.38 28.10 40.65
N GLN A 306 6.17 28.67 39.46
CA GLN A 306 5.02 28.40 38.61
C GLN A 306 5.45 28.29 37.15
N THR A 307 4.79 27.39 36.42
CA THR A 307 5.06 27.11 35.01
C THR A 307 3.78 27.29 34.20
N ILE A 308 3.90 27.89 33.02
CA ILE A 308 2.82 27.95 32.02
C ILE A 308 3.30 27.41 30.69
N ASN A 309 2.36 26.88 29.91
CA ASN A 309 2.57 26.36 28.56
C ASN A 309 1.75 27.18 27.57
N ILE A 310 2.37 27.57 26.46
CA ILE A 310 1.78 28.43 25.43
C ILE A 310 2.00 27.79 24.07
N ASP A 311 0.92 27.56 23.32
CA ASP A 311 1.01 27.01 21.97
C ASP A 311 1.48 28.07 20.97
N ILE A 312 2.51 27.73 20.22
CA ILE A 312 3.08 28.50 19.11
C ILE A 312 2.81 27.71 17.83
N LYS A 313 1.95 28.23 16.96
CA LYS A 313 1.47 27.55 15.75
C LYS A 313 2.06 28.17 14.49
N GLY A 314 2.57 27.34 13.59
CA GLY A 314 2.92 27.73 12.23
C GLY A 314 1.68 27.68 11.35
N GLY A 315 1.29 28.79 10.74
CA GLY A 315 0.22 28.85 9.74
C GLY A 315 0.73 28.55 8.33
N LEU A 316 -0.18 28.52 7.34
CA LEU A 316 0.16 28.29 5.93
C LEU A 316 1.04 29.39 5.32
N GLU A 317 0.98 30.60 5.87
CA GLU A 317 1.79 31.77 5.45
C GLU A 317 3.12 31.87 6.20
N LEU A 318 3.51 30.83 6.95
CA LEU A 318 4.79 30.79 7.65
C LEU A 318 5.92 30.79 6.61
N THR A 319 6.88 31.70 6.75
CA THR A 319 8.06 31.79 5.88
C THR A 319 9.21 30.95 6.40
N THR A 320 10.03 30.36 5.53
CA THR A 320 11.30 29.73 5.95
C THR A 320 12.28 30.78 6.48
N GLY A 321 12.82 30.58 7.68
CA GLY A 321 13.74 31.54 8.31
C GLY A 321 13.92 31.32 9.82
N GLU A 322 14.52 32.28 10.54
CA GLU A 322 14.65 32.26 12.00
C GLU A 322 13.56 33.12 12.65
N ALA A 323 12.63 32.49 13.38
CA ALA A 323 11.64 33.19 14.20
C ALA A 323 12.29 33.76 15.45
N VAL A 324 11.89 34.98 15.84
CA VAL A 324 12.26 35.57 17.13
C VAL A 324 11.00 35.84 17.94
N LEU A 325 10.86 35.16 19.07
CA LEU A 325 9.74 35.34 20.00
C LEU A 325 10.24 36.12 21.23
N LYS A 326 9.82 37.39 21.33
CA LYS A 326 10.17 38.30 22.44
C LYS A 326 9.25 38.03 23.62
N ILE A 327 9.82 37.97 24.82
CA ILE A 327 9.16 37.62 26.08
C ILE A 327 9.28 38.81 27.05
N GLU A 328 8.14 39.31 27.50
CA GLU A 328 8.04 40.33 28.55
C GLU A 328 7.20 39.79 29.71
N VAL A 329 7.77 39.70 30.91
CA VAL A 329 7.02 39.31 32.13
C VAL A 329 6.64 40.56 32.89
N VAL A 330 5.38 40.66 33.30
CA VAL A 330 4.82 41.81 34.01
C VAL A 330 4.15 41.36 35.30
N GLU A 331 4.54 41.97 36.41
CA GLU A 331 3.80 41.96 37.67
C GLU A 331 3.23 43.39 37.87
N PRO A 332 1.89 43.55 37.81
CA PRO A 332 1.28 44.87 37.75
C PRO A 332 1.26 45.61 39.09
N LYS A 333 1.20 44.91 40.24
CA LYS A 333 1.00 45.52 41.57
C LYS A 333 2.20 46.36 42.00
N PHE A 334 3.40 45.84 41.81
CA PHE A 334 4.67 46.50 42.15
C PHE A 334 5.43 47.02 40.93
N LYS A 335 4.77 47.01 39.76
CA LYS A 335 5.31 47.50 38.48
C LYS A 335 6.62 46.80 38.07
N VAL A 336 6.77 45.53 38.42
CA VAL A 336 7.92 44.74 38.00
C VAL A 336 7.77 44.38 36.53
N LYS A 337 8.81 44.64 35.73
CA LYS A 337 8.90 44.23 34.33
C LYS A 337 10.24 43.57 34.06
N ILE A 338 10.21 42.36 33.50
CA ILE A 338 11.39 41.66 33.02
C ILE A 338 11.32 41.64 31.49
N GLN A 339 12.27 42.33 30.85
CA GLN A 339 12.36 42.51 29.40
C GLN A 339 13.71 42.03 28.86
N GLY A 340 13.83 41.94 27.53
CA GLY A 340 15.09 41.57 26.86
C GLY A 340 15.34 40.06 26.73
N LYS A 341 14.35 39.22 27.06
CA LYS A 341 14.41 37.77 26.84
C LYS A 341 13.72 37.44 25.51
N GLN A 342 14.35 36.56 24.74
CA GLN A 342 13.83 36.11 23.45
C GLN A 342 14.17 34.64 23.21
N VAL A 343 13.30 33.94 22.50
CA VAL A 343 13.56 32.59 21.99
C VAL A 343 13.69 32.69 20.48
N LYS A 344 14.79 32.14 19.95
CA LYS A 344 15.05 32.05 18.52
C LYS A 344 14.91 30.61 18.07
N PHE A 345 14.18 30.36 16.99
CA PHE A 345 14.01 29.01 16.46
C PHE A 345 13.80 29.06 14.95
N PRO A 346 14.36 28.10 14.18
CA PRO A 346 14.14 28.03 12.76
C PRO A 346 12.70 27.63 12.46
N THR A 347 12.25 28.04 11.29
CA THR A 347 10.92 27.78 10.74
C THR A 347 11.04 27.32 9.30
N ARG A 348 10.05 26.57 8.83
CA ARG A 348 9.98 26.09 7.45
C ARG A 348 8.59 26.35 6.89
N GLU A 349 8.56 26.93 5.70
CA GLU A 349 7.32 27.23 5.00
C GLU A 349 6.52 25.99 4.64
N PHE A 350 5.24 26.22 4.36
CA PHE A 350 4.33 25.20 3.87
C PHE A 350 4.83 24.62 2.56
N GLN A 351 5.14 23.32 2.56
CA GLN A 351 5.51 22.59 1.36
C GLN A 351 4.24 22.36 0.53
N LYS A 352 4.02 23.19 -0.48
CA LYS A 352 2.80 23.10 -1.30
C LYS A 352 2.81 21.85 -2.20
N PRO A 353 1.69 21.11 -2.30
CA PRO A 353 1.51 20.15 -3.38
C PRO A 353 1.27 20.88 -4.72
N GLU A 354 1.34 20.12 -5.81
CA GLU A 354 0.98 20.59 -7.15
C GLU A 354 0.46 19.40 -7.94
N LEU A 355 -0.86 19.30 -8.09
CA LEU A 355 -1.49 18.24 -8.86
C LEU A 355 -1.53 18.60 -10.35
N ILE A 356 -1.20 17.63 -11.19
CA ILE A 356 -1.29 17.75 -12.65
C ILE A 356 -1.90 16.48 -13.26
N ILE A 357 -2.40 16.59 -14.48
CA ILE A 357 -2.62 15.43 -15.36
C ILE A 357 -1.27 15.12 -16.03
N ALA A 358 -0.61 14.07 -15.59
CA ALA A 358 0.69 13.67 -16.12
C ALA A 358 0.58 12.80 -17.38
N LYS A 359 -0.53 12.04 -17.50
CA LYS A 359 -0.81 11.18 -18.63
C LYS A 359 -2.31 11.12 -18.90
N PHE A 360 -2.72 11.03 -20.16
CA PHE A 360 -4.12 10.98 -20.58
C PHE A 360 -4.24 10.15 -21.87
N ALA A 361 -5.21 9.23 -21.89
CA ALA A 361 -5.57 8.45 -23.06
C ALA A 361 -7.08 8.19 -23.06
N VAL A 362 -7.63 8.01 -24.26
CA VAL A 362 -8.95 7.41 -24.44
C VAL A 362 -8.76 6.10 -25.16
N VAL A 363 -9.41 5.05 -24.68
CA VAL A 363 -9.29 3.68 -25.21
C VAL A 363 -10.66 3.17 -25.59
N GLU A 364 -10.75 2.51 -26.74
CA GLU A 364 -11.95 1.79 -27.15
C GLU A 364 -12.21 0.62 -26.19
N ASN A 365 -13.40 0.54 -25.60
CA ASN A 365 -13.76 -0.51 -24.63
C ASN A 365 -14.72 -1.54 -25.24
N LEU A 366 -15.92 -1.13 -25.67
CA LEU A 366 -16.90 -2.05 -26.26
C LEU A 366 -17.47 -1.44 -27.54
N SER A 367 -17.29 -2.16 -28.65
CA SER A 367 -17.70 -1.72 -29.98
C SER A 367 -18.28 -2.87 -30.81
N ALA A 368 -19.18 -2.53 -31.72
CA ALA A 368 -19.63 -3.44 -32.76
C ALA A 368 -18.59 -3.63 -33.88
N ASN A 369 -17.69 -2.66 -34.09
CA ASN A 369 -16.65 -2.67 -35.10
C ASN A 369 -15.26 -2.33 -34.52
N PRO A 370 -14.70 -3.16 -33.62
CA PRO A 370 -13.43 -2.87 -32.96
C PRO A 370 -12.30 -2.50 -33.93
N ASN A 371 -11.76 -1.28 -33.82
CA ASN A 371 -10.81 -0.73 -34.79
C ASN A 371 -9.72 0.19 -34.20
N ASN A 372 -9.68 0.33 -32.86
CA ASN A 372 -8.79 1.22 -32.10
C ASN A 372 -8.94 2.71 -32.47
N GLN A 373 -10.18 3.12 -32.72
CA GLN A 373 -10.64 4.50 -32.90
C GLN A 373 -11.88 4.69 -32.03
N ILE A 374 -12.31 5.94 -31.86
CA ILE A 374 -13.58 6.24 -31.21
C ILE A 374 -14.62 6.45 -32.29
N ASP A 375 -15.60 5.55 -32.37
CA ASP A 375 -16.75 5.68 -33.24
C ASP A 375 -18.05 5.96 -32.45
N ILE A 376 -19.09 6.32 -33.19
CA ILE A 376 -20.44 6.44 -32.65
C ILE A 376 -20.97 5.04 -32.33
N ASN A 377 -21.77 4.93 -31.26
CA ASN A 377 -22.37 3.69 -30.75
C ASN A 377 -21.34 2.76 -30.08
N GLU A 378 -20.41 3.34 -29.33
CA GLU A 378 -19.34 2.62 -28.64
C GLU A 378 -19.17 3.06 -27.19
N GLN A 379 -18.64 2.14 -26.38
CA GLN A 379 -18.14 2.46 -25.04
C GLN A 379 -16.65 2.74 -25.10
N ILE A 380 -16.23 3.78 -24.39
CA ILE A 380 -14.84 4.23 -24.30
C ILE A 380 -14.41 4.37 -22.84
N ASP A 381 -13.14 4.12 -22.60
CA ASP A 381 -12.46 4.36 -21.34
C ASP A 381 -11.59 5.60 -21.43
N VAL A 382 -11.91 6.61 -20.63
CA VAL A 382 -11.08 7.81 -20.45
C VAL A 382 -10.14 7.56 -19.28
N LYS A 383 -8.87 7.31 -19.59
CA LYS A 383 -7.80 6.96 -18.64
C LYS A 383 -6.87 8.15 -18.42
N PHE A 384 -6.57 8.48 -17.17
CA PHE A 384 -5.60 9.53 -16.85
C PHE A 384 -4.86 9.29 -15.54
N ALA A 385 -3.63 9.81 -15.45
CA ALA A 385 -2.84 9.79 -14.22
C ALA A 385 -2.78 11.20 -13.63
N VAL A 386 -3.14 11.29 -12.36
CA VAL A 386 -2.97 12.49 -11.54
C VAL A 386 -1.69 12.34 -10.74
N GLN A 387 -0.71 13.19 -11.02
CA GLN A 387 0.59 13.18 -10.33
C GLN A 387 0.75 14.41 -9.45
N ASN A 388 1.32 14.23 -8.27
CA ASN A 388 1.75 15.34 -7.43
C ASN A 388 3.22 15.69 -7.72
N VAL A 389 3.45 16.80 -8.40
CA VAL A 389 4.79 17.33 -8.73
C VAL A 389 5.25 18.44 -7.77
N GLY A 390 4.45 18.72 -6.74
CA GLY A 390 4.76 19.69 -5.69
C GLY A 390 5.71 19.11 -4.64
N GLN A 391 6.09 19.96 -3.69
CA GLN A 391 7.07 19.61 -2.64
C GLN A 391 6.43 18.91 -1.44
N GLY A 392 5.15 19.16 -1.18
CA GLY A 392 4.39 18.49 -0.11
C GLY A 392 3.39 17.48 -0.63
N ASN A 393 2.76 16.76 0.29
CA ASN A 393 1.70 15.80 -0.03
C ASN A 393 0.41 16.53 -0.43
N ALA A 394 -0.32 15.97 -1.38
CA ALA A 394 -1.68 16.41 -1.68
C ALA A 394 -2.64 15.53 -0.88
N ASP A 395 -3.19 16.03 0.23
CA ASP A 395 -4.08 15.27 1.10
C ASP A 395 -5.55 15.47 0.73
N ASN A 396 -6.38 14.47 1.00
CA ASN A 396 -7.82 14.44 0.71
C ASN A 396 -8.13 14.85 -0.74
N VAL A 397 -7.49 14.18 -1.70
CA VAL A 397 -7.66 14.48 -3.11
C VAL A 397 -9.00 13.95 -3.59
N SER A 398 -9.79 14.78 -4.28
CA SER A 398 -11.01 14.35 -4.97
C SER A 398 -10.93 14.68 -6.44
N ILE A 399 -11.25 13.70 -7.28
CA ILE A 399 -11.19 13.79 -8.73
C ILE A 399 -12.60 13.77 -9.30
N ALA A 400 -12.85 14.62 -10.29
CA ALA A 400 -14.08 14.62 -11.06
C ALA A 400 -13.77 14.82 -12.55
N ILE A 401 -14.62 14.28 -13.41
CA ILE A 401 -14.61 14.51 -14.84
C ILE A 401 -16.02 14.87 -15.29
N ALA A 402 -16.13 15.84 -16.20
CA ALA A 402 -17.39 16.25 -16.79
C ALA A 402 -17.27 16.30 -18.31
N ASN A 403 -18.32 15.83 -18.98
CA ASN A 403 -18.53 16.06 -20.41
C ASN A 403 -20.00 16.45 -20.57
N ASN A 404 -20.24 17.63 -21.17
CA ASN A 404 -21.58 18.19 -21.36
C ASN A 404 -22.03 18.13 -22.84
N GLN A 405 -21.27 17.46 -23.69
CA GLN A 405 -21.60 17.33 -25.12
C GLN A 405 -22.79 16.37 -25.28
N THR A 406 -23.74 16.76 -26.11
CA THR A 406 -24.90 15.93 -26.45
C THR A 406 -24.44 14.59 -27.02
N GLY A 407 -25.05 13.51 -26.55
CA GLY A 407 -24.73 12.15 -26.97
C GLY A 407 -23.52 11.49 -26.31
N VAL A 408 -22.88 12.13 -25.33
CA VAL A 408 -21.78 11.54 -24.55
C VAL A 408 -22.27 11.21 -23.13
N LEU A 409 -22.47 9.94 -22.84
CA LEU A 409 -23.13 9.47 -21.62
C LEU A 409 -22.12 8.87 -20.62
N PRO A 410 -21.97 9.41 -19.40
CA PRO A 410 -21.12 8.81 -18.38
C PRO A 410 -21.74 7.52 -17.83
N LEU A 411 -20.98 6.42 -17.87
CA LEU A 411 -21.41 5.13 -17.34
C LEU A 411 -20.96 4.94 -15.88
N GLY A 412 -19.74 5.39 -15.54
CA GLY A 412 -19.19 5.32 -14.19
C GLY A 412 -17.65 5.38 -14.17
N VAL A 413 -17.08 4.97 -13.05
CA VAL A 413 -15.64 4.86 -12.80
C VAL A 413 -15.30 3.39 -12.65
N VAL A 414 -14.18 2.94 -13.22
CA VAL A 414 -13.67 1.59 -12.99
C VAL A 414 -12.82 1.61 -11.71
N ASP A 415 -13.21 0.82 -10.71
CA ASP A 415 -12.44 0.68 -9.46
C ASP A 415 -11.22 -0.24 -9.63
N ASN A 416 -10.39 -0.35 -8.58
CA ASN A 416 -9.17 -1.17 -8.61
C ASN A 416 -9.45 -2.68 -8.82
N ALA A 417 -10.68 -3.14 -8.57
CA ALA A 417 -11.09 -4.52 -8.82
C ALA A 417 -11.70 -4.71 -10.22
N GLY A 418 -11.78 -3.65 -11.03
CA GLY A 418 -12.34 -3.66 -12.38
C GLY A 418 -13.87 -3.47 -12.42
N ASN A 419 -14.51 -3.14 -11.29
CA ASN A 419 -15.96 -2.95 -11.25
C ASN A 419 -16.35 -1.51 -11.58
N LEU A 420 -17.48 -1.35 -12.25
CA LEU A 420 -18.05 -0.04 -12.54
C LEU A 420 -18.79 0.52 -11.33
N VAL A 421 -18.32 1.64 -10.79
CA VAL A 421 -18.90 2.36 -9.65
C VAL A 421 -19.38 3.76 -10.05
N ARG A 422 -20.48 4.23 -9.45
CA ARG A 422 -21.03 5.59 -9.67
C ARG A 422 -20.61 6.56 -8.58
N LYS A 423 -19.31 6.59 -8.26
CA LYS A 423 -18.74 7.49 -7.26
C LYS A 423 -17.43 8.05 -7.78
N ASN A 424 -17.24 9.36 -7.64
CA ASN A 424 -16.00 10.02 -7.98
C ASN A 424 -14.83 9.48 -7.13
N PRO A 425 -13.64 9.25 -7.73
CA PRO A 425 -12.46 8.82 -7.00
C PRO A 425 -12.04 9.83 -5.93
N SER A 426 -11.57 9.31 -4.82
CA SER A 426 -10.97 10.10 -3.75
C SER A 426 -9.78 9.35 -3.16
N PHE A 427 -8.70 10.07 -2.88
CA PHE A 427 -7.46 9.53 -2.33
C PHE A 427 -7.13 10.24 -1.03
N THR A 428 -6.73 9.48 0.00
CA THR A 428 -6.34 10.06 1.30
C THR A 428 -5.14 10.98 1.15
N SER A 429 -4.15 10.59 0.35
CA SER A 429 -2.99 11.40 0.06
C SER A 429 -2.33 10.94 -1.24
N ILE A 430 -1.85 11.88 -2.06
CA ILE A 430 -0.92 11.62 -3.16
C ILE A 430 0.41 12.27 -2.78
N PRO A 431 1.40 11.49 -2.31
CA PRO A 431 2.69 12.04 -1.89
C PRO A 431 3.46 12.73 -3.01
N SER A 432 4.39 13.61 -2.67
CA SER A 432 5.27 14.26 -3.64
C SER A 432 6.00 13.23 -4.53
N GLY A 433 5.92 13.40 -5.84
CA GLY A 433 6.49 12.51 -6.85
C GLY A 433 5.66 11.26 -7.19
N LYS A 434 4.56 11.00 -6.45
CA LYS A 434 3.65 9.85 -6.67
C LYS A 434 2.48 10.23 -7.57
N TYR A 435 1.81 9.22 -8.11
CA TYR A 435 0.62 9.40 -8.95
C TYR A 435 -0.48 8.39 -8.61
N GLU A 436 -1.68 8.68 -9.09
CA GLU A 436 -2.83 7.78 -9.08
C GLU A 436 -3.44 7.71 -10.48
N THR A 437 -3.84 6.52 -10.91
CA THR A 437 -4.47 6.29 -12.23
C THR A 437 -5.98 6.14 -12.06
N ILE A 438 -6.72 6.80 -12.95
CA ILE A 438 -8.18 6.84 -12.93
C ILE A 438 -8.71 6.46 -14.30
N THR A 439 -9.78 5.66 -14.33
CA THR A 439 -10.50 5.28 -15.56
C THR A 439 -11.99 5.60 -15.42
N TYR A 440 -12.51 6.48 -16.27
CA TYR A 440 -13.93 6.75 -16.41
C TYR A 440 -14.48 6.12 -17.68
N MET A 441 -15.62 5.45 -17.59
CA MET A 441 -16.26 4.80 -18.72
C MET A 441 -17.41 5.66 -19.25
N TYR A 442 -17.46 5.83 -20.57
CA TYR A 442 -18.48 6.61 -21.29
C TYR A 442 -19.09 5.79 -22.43
N PHE A 443 -20.29 6.16 -22.86
CA PHE A 443 -20.91 5.69 -24.09
C PHE A 443 -21.18 6.87 -25.02
N VAL A 444 -20.74 6.76 -26.28
CA VAL A 444 -20.97 7.77 -27.32
C VAL A 444 -22.12 7.30 -28.20
N ASN A 445 -23.23 8.02 -28.23
CA ASN A 445 -24.42 7.66 -29.00
C ASN A 445 -24.56 8.51 -30.28
N SER A 446 -25.59 8.21 -31.08
CA SER A 446 -25.83 8.87 -32.38
C SER A 446 -26.26 10.34 -32.31
N GLU A 447 -26.53 10.88 -31.13
CA GLU A 447 -26.82 12.32 -30.96
C GLU A 447 -25.52 13.16 -30.93
N PHE A 448 -24.36 12.52 -30.76
CA PHE A 448 -23.08 13.21 -30.84
C PHE A 448 -22.77 13.57 -32.30
N THR A 449 -22.55 14.86 -32.55
CA THR A 449 -22.30 15.42 -33.90
C THR A 449 -20.98 16.18 -34.00
N GLY A 450 -20.19 16.22 -32.92
CA GLY A 450 -18.90 16.87 -32.88
C GLY A 450 -17.80 16.08 -33.59
N THR A 451 -16.66 16.72 -33.82
CA THR A 451 -15.45 16.07 -34.37
C THR A 451 -14.47 15.63 -33.29
N GLN A 452 -14.66 16.08 -32.05
CA GLN A 452 -13.84 15.74 -30.89
C GLN A 452 -14.67 15.64 -29.60
N LEU A 453 -14.34 14.67 -28.76
CA LEU A 453 -14.83 14.60 -27.39
C LEU A 453 -13.98 15.50 -26.50
N THR A 454 -14.59 16.19 -25.54
CA THR A 454 -13.93 17.11 -24.62
C THR A 454 -14.35 16.81 -23.18
N PHE A 455 -13.36 16.56 -22.34
CA PHE A 455 -13.53 16.20 -20.94
C PHE A 455 -12.90 17.27 -20.05
N ASN A 456 -13.70 17.91 -19.20
CA ASN A 456 -13.20 18.77 -18.14
C ASN A 456 -12.84 17.89 -16.93
N ILE A 457 -11.55 17.77 -16.64
CA ILE A 457 -11.04 16.99 -15.51
C ILE A 457 -10.62 17.94 -14.40
N THR A 458 -11.13 17.71 -13.20
CA THR A 458 -10.88 18.54 -12.03
C THR A 458 -10.32 17.69 -10.89
N ALA A 459 -9.28 18.20 -10.24
CA ALA A 459 -8.75 17.66 -8.99
C ALA A 459 -8.80 18.73 -7.91
N THR A 460 -9.20 18.36 -6.71
CA THR A 460 -9.17 19.22 -5.51
C THR A 460 -8.40 18.51 -4.40
N GLU A 461 -7.84 19.26 -3.45
CA GLU A 461 -7.14 18.75 -2.26
C GLU A 461 -7.66 19.45 -0.99
N ARG A 462 -7.22 19.03 0.20
CA ARG A 462 -7.72 19.49 1.52
C ARG A 462 -7.86 21.01 1.66
N ILE A 463 -6.93 21.78 1.11
CA ILE A 463 -6.89 23.25 1.15
C ILE A 463 -7.72 23.86 0.01
N GLY A 464 -7.96 23.11 -1.07
CA GLY A 464 -8.72 23.54 -2.24
C GLY A 464 -7.99 24.54 -3.13
N LYS A 465 -6.67 24.70 -2.99
CA LYS A 465 -5.86 25.72 -3.66
C LYS A 465 -4.88 25.13 -4.70
N TYR A 466 -4.43 23.89 -4.49
CA TYR A 466 -3.34 23.28 -5.26
C TYR A 466 -3.80 22.13 -6.17
N GLY A 467 -5.10 22.12 -6.49
CA GLY A 467 -5.70 21.26 -7.49
C GLY A 467 -5.63 21.86 -8.90
N PHE A 468 -6.42 21.32 -9.83
CA PHE A 468 -6.51 21.82 -11.20
C PHE A 468 -7.92 21.64 -11.77
N SER A 469 -8.23 22.37 -12.84
CA SER A 469 -9.35 22.08 -13.75
C SER A 469 -8.85 22.28 -15.18
N VAL A 470 -8.84 21.23 -15.99
CA VAL A 470 -8.23 21.20 -17.33
C VAL A 470 -9.13 20.47 -18.29
N ASP A 471 -9.26 21.01 -19.51
CA ASP A 471 -9.96 20.34 -20.60
C ASP A 471 -8.99 19.45 -21.40
N LYS A 472 -9.39 18.21 -21.64
CA LYS A 472 -8.71 17.25 -22.53
C LYS A 472 -9.63 16.86 -23.66
N SER A 473 -9.08 16.83 -24.89
CA SER A 473 -9.87 16.53 -26.09
C SER A 473 -9.28 15.39 -26.89
N VAL A 474 -10.13 14.58 -27.52
CA VAL A 474 -9.74 13.49 -28.42
C VAL A 474 -10.61 13.52 -29.66
N GLU A 475 -9.98 13.42 -30.84
CA GLU A 475 -10.68 13.34 -32.11
C GLU A 475 -11.35 11.97 -32.29
N ILE A 476 -12.56 11.96 -32.84
CA ILE A 476 -13.26 10.71 -33.21
C ILE A 476 -12.84 10.25 -34.62
N ASN A 477 -13.02 8.96 -34.92
CA ASN A 477 -12.61 8.33 -36.20
C ASN A 477 -11.11 8.54 -36.55
N LYS A 478 -10.25 8.59 -35.54
CA LYS A 478 -8.80 8.61 -35.70
C LYS A 478 -8.15 7.60 -34.76
N VAL A 479 -6.98 7.11 -35.17
CA VAL A 479 -6.16 6.21 -34.34
C VAL A 479 -5.83 6.91 -33.04
N LEU A 480 -6.18 6.28 -31.93
CA LEU A 480 -6.01 6.82 -30.60
C LEU A 480 -4.53 6.96 -30.28
N GLN A 481 -4.10 8.12 -29.80
CA GLN A 481 -2.74 8.37 -29.33
C GLN A 481 -2.78 8.84 -27.88
N GLU A 482 -1.87 8.29 -27.09
CA GLU A 482 -1.67 8.70 -25.70
C GLU A 482 -0.89 10.01 -25.63
N GLU A 483 -1.26 10.88 -24.69
CA GLU A 483 -0.56 12.12 -24.37
C GLU A 483 0.06 12.05 -22.97
N GLY A 484 1.31 12.49 -22.82
CA GLY A 484 1.94 12.62 -21.50
C GLY A 484 3.37 13.11 -21.53
N PHE A 485 3.82 13.70 -20.42
CA PHE A 485 5.22 14.07 -20.19
C PHE A 485 5.54 13.90 -18.70
N ILE A 486 6.71 13.33 -18.37
CA ILE A 486 7.22 13.34 -17.00
C ILE A 486 7.73 14.75 -16.69
N ARG A 487 7.10 15.46 -15.76
CA ARG A 487 7.56 16.78 -15.30
C ARG A 487 8.51 16.62 -14.11
N THR A 488 9.57 17.42 -14.06
CA THR A 488 10.48 17.47 -12.92
C THR A 488 9.80 18.18 -11.74
N VAL A 489 9.98 17.68 -10.51
CA VAL A 489 9.46 18.31 -9.29
C VAL A 489 10.03 19.72 -9.15
N ALA A 490 9.19 20.69 -8.80
CA ALA A 490 9.63 22.07 -8.61
C ALA A 490 10.68 22.16 -7.50
N SER A 491 11.93 22.46 -7.86
CA SER A 491 12.98 22.81 -6.92
C SER A 491 13.04 24.33 -6.79
N ASN A 492 12.85 24.87 -5.58
CA ASN A 492 13.05 26.29 -5.34
C ASN A 492 14.56 26.58 -5.45
N ASN A 493 14.97 27.24 -6.53
CA ASN A 493 16.29 27.85 -6.60
C ASN A 493 16.42 28.91 -5.49
N ASN A 494 17.41 28.71 -4.61
CA ASN A 494 18.13 29.71 -3.78
C ASN A 494 18.13 29.59 -2.25
N ASP A 495 17.77 28.47 -1.61
CA ASP A 495 18.14 28.26 -0.20
C ASP A 495 18.44 26.79 0.13
N ALA A 496 19.36 26.59 1.08
CA ALA A 496 20.04 25.36 1.52
C ALA A 496 19.51 24.01 0.97
N PRO A 497 20.40 23.11 0.48
CA PRO A 497 20.02 21.89 -0.22
C PRO A 497 19.03 21.07 0.60
N VAL A 498 17.83 20.88 0.04
CA VAL A 498 16.86 19.90 0.53
C VAL A 498 17.56 18.54 0.54
N LYS A 499 17.94 18.06 1.72
CA LYS A 499 18.46 16.70 1.90
C LYS A 499 17.29 15.73 1.71
N GLY A 500 17.05 15.33 0.47
CA GLY A 500 16.07 14.33 0.08
C GLY A 500 15.92 14.32 -1.44
N LYS A 501 16.33 13.23 -2.10
CA LYS A 501 16.06 13.03 -3.53
C LYS A 501 14.58 12.68 -3.66
N ILE A 502 13.75 13.59 -4.18
CA ILE A 502 12.38 13.25 -4.55
C ILE A 502 12.46 12.39 -5.81
N VAL A 503 12.03 11.13 -5.70
CA VAL A 503 11.98 10.19 -6.83
C VAL A 503 10.60 10.32 -7.46
N ILE A 504 10.58 10.71 -8.73
CA ILE A 504 9.36 10.75 -9.54
C ILE A 504 9.08 9.33 -9.99
N GLU A 505 7.89 8.82 -9.68
CA GLU A 505 7.49 7.52 -10.19
C GLU A 505 7.19 7.58 -11.69
N ASP A 506 7.61 6.52 -12.38
CA ASP A 506 7.29 6.33 -13.78
C ASP A 506 5.83 5.88 -13.91
N ILE A 507 5.12 6.47 -14.88
CA ILE A 507 3.70 6.20 -15.12
C ILE A 507 3.62 5.24 -16.31
N PRO A 508 3.11 4.00 -16.12
CA PRO A 508 2.93 3.03 -17.19
C PRO A 508 2.15 3.61 -18.37
N ASP A 509 2.40 3.11 -19.57
CA ASP A 509 1.59 3.42 -20.76
C ASP A 509 0.16 2.93 -20.56
N PHE A 510 -0.83 3.78 -20.85
CA PHE A 510 -2.24 3.39 -20.79
C PHE A 510 -2.67 2.58 -21.99
N VAL A 511 -1.90 2.65 -23.07
CA VAL A 511 -2.12 1.88 -24.29
C VAL A 511 -0.88 1.05 -24.58
N SER A 512 -1.09 -0.21 -24.97
CA SER A 512 0.03 -1.09 -25.31
C SER A 512 0.76 -0.58 -26.54
N ASP A 513 2.09 -0.69 -26.55
CA ASP A 513 2.91 -0.30 -27.68
C ASP A 513 2.60 -1.13 -28.94
N VAL A 514 2.13 -2.38 -28.76
CA VAL A 514 1.70 -3.25 -29.86
C VAL A 514 0.33 -2.90 -30.44
N ASP A 515 -0.48 -2.11 -29.72
CA ASP A 515 -1.80 -1.63 -30.19
C ASP A 515 -1.66 -0.40 -31.08
N GLN A 516 -0.51 0.26 -30.95
CA GLN A 516 -0.15 1.49 -31.64
C GLN A 516 0.71 1.21 -32.87
N ASN A 517 0.63 2.11 -33.84
CA ASN A 517 1.48 2.09 -35.04
C ASN A 517 1.53 0.72 -35.75
N ILE A 518 0.41 -0.01 -35.78
CA ILE A 518 0.30 -1.33 -36.41
C ILE A 518 0.73 -1.21 -37.89
N PRO A 519 1.79 -1.91 -38.33
CA PRO A 519 2.33 -1.75 -39.68
C PRO A 519 1.32 -2.11 -40.76
N ALA A 520 1.17 -1.27 -41.79
CA ALA A 520 0.35 -1.59 -42.96
C ALA A 520 1.17 -2.40 -44.00
N ALA A 521 0.54 -3.42 -44.56
CA ALA A 521 1.04 -4.18 -45.71
C ALA A 521 0.83 -3.41 -47.00
N THR A 522 1.74 -3.60 -47.96
CA THR A 522 1.65 -3.04 -49.31
C THR A 522 0.91 -3.95 -50.30
N GLY A 523 0.37 -5.09 -49.85
CA GLY A 523 -0.28 -6.09 -50.71
C GLY A 523 -1.35 -6.89 -49.98
N THR A 524 -2.19 -7.59 -50.74
CA THR A 524 -3.33 -8.36 -50.25
C THR A 524 -2.99 -9.85 -50.20
N ASN A 525 -3.35 -10.51 -49.10
CA ASN A 525 -3.20 -11.95 -48.91
C ASN A 525 -4.57 -12.62 -49.01
N ASP A 526 -5.10 -12.69 -50.23
CA ASP A 526 -6.48 -13.09 -50.56
C ASP A 526 -6.77 -14.60 -50.42
N LYS A 527 -5.73 -15.43 -50.33
CA LYS A 527 -5.83 -16.87 -50.11
C LYS A 527 -5.59 -17.29 -48.65
N THR A 528 -5.36 -16.34 -47.76
CA THR A 528 -5.27 -16.62 -46.33
C THR A 528 -6.59 -16.30 -45.65
N PHE A 529 -7.06 -17.22 -44.82
CA PHE A 529 -8.30 -17.16 -44.07
C PHE A 529 -8.00 -17.34 -42.59
N ALA A 530 -8.79 -16.68 -41.74
CA ALA A 530 -8.58 -16.74 -40.31
C ALA A 530 -9.87 -16.97 -39.54
N VAL A 531 -9.76 -17.74 -38.46
CA VAL A 531 -10.74 -17.78 -37.37
C VAL A 531 -10.07 -17.18 -36.15
N VAL A 532 -10.68 -16.15 -35.56
CA VAL A 532 -10.14 -15.42 -34.40
C VAL A 532 -11.22 -15.36 -33.34
N ILE A 533 -10.94 -16.00 -32.19
CA ILE A 533 -11.88 -16.11 -31.07
C ILE A 533 -11.22 -15.56 -29.80
N GLY A 534 -11.86 -14.60 -29.15
CA GLY A 534 -11.48 -14.09 -27.84
C GLY A 534 -12.61 -14.29 -26.84
N ASN A 535 -12.39 -15.07 -25.79
CA ASN A 535 -13.38 -15.32 -24.74
C ASN A 535 -12.85 -14.78 -23.41
N GLU A 536 -13.51 -13.73 -22.90
CA GLU A 536 -13.14 -13.06 -21.66
C GLU A 536 -14.25 -13.15 -20.61
N VAL A 537 -15.51 -13.00 -21.05
CA VAL A 537 -16.69 -12.92 -20.18
C VAL A 537 -17.44 -14.25 -20.16
N TYR A 538 -17.13 -15.10 -19.18
CA TYR A 538 -17.73 -16.41 -18.93
C TYR A 538 -18.92 -16.31 -17.97
N ALA A 539 -19.96 -17.10 -18.25
CA ALA A 539 -21.16 -17.15 -17.40
C ALA A 539 -20.96 -17.97 -16.12
N LYS A 540 -20.05 -18.96 -16.15
CA LYS A 540 -19.88 -19.97 -15.08
C LYS A 540 -18.42 -20.12 -14.60
N GLU A 541 -17.52 -19.31 -15.12
CA GLU A 541 -16.08 -19.37 -14.82
C GLU A 541 -15.54 -17.98 -14.52
N ILE A 542 -14.33 -17.92 -13.98
CA ILE A 542 -13.60 -16.66 -13.79
C ILE A 542 -13.33 -15.98 -15.13
N GLN A 543 -13.32 -14.65 -15.15
CA GLN A 543 -13.07 -13.89 -16.37
C GLN A 543 -11.60 -14.01 -16.81
N VAL A 544 -11.38 -13.98 -18.12
CA VAL A 544 -10.05 -14.08 -18.72
C VAL A 544 -9.58 -12.71 -19.19
N LYS A 545 -8.96 -11.96 -18.28
CA LYS A 545 -8.47 -10.59 -18.53
C LYS A 545 -7.72 -10.49 -19.85
N PHE A 546 -8.10 -9.49 -20.65
CA PHE A 546 -7.48 -9.10 -21.92
C PHE A 546 -7.71 -10.03 -23.11
N ALA A 547 -8.44 -11.15 -22.99
CA ALA A 547 -8.68 -12.05 -24.11
C ALA A 547 -9.48 -11.40 -25.25
N LEU A 548 -10.35 -10.43 -24.96
CA LEU A 548 -11.01 -9.65 -26.00
C LEU A 548 -10.02 -8.71 -26.70
N ASN A 549 -9.21 -7.98 -25.92
CA ASN A 549 -8.21 -7.05 -26.47
C ASN A 549 -7.21 -7.79 -27.37
N ASP A 550 -6.70 -8.92 -26.89
CA ASP A 550 -5.86 -9.86 -27.61
C ASP A 550 -6.43 -10.22 -29.00
N ALA A 551 -7.69 -10.67 -29.04
CA ALA A 551 -8.36 -11.05 -30.27
C ALA A 551 -8.62 -9.85 -31.21
N ARG A 552 -9.02 -8.70 -30.66
CA ARG A 552 -9.25 -7.45 -31.42
C ARG A 552 -7.99 -6.98 -32.11
N ILE A 553 -6.89 -6.87 -31.36
CA ILE A 553 -5.62 -6.38 -31.88
C ILE A 553 -5.02 -7.39 -32.85
N PHE A 554 -5.11 -8.70 -32.58
CA PHE A 554 -4.67 -9.72 -33.53
C PHE A 554 -5.42 -9.62 -34.88
N LYS A 555 -6.75 -9.41 -34.88
CA LYS A 555 -7.53 -9.13 -36.10
C LYS A 555 -7.01 -7.89 -36.85
N GLN A 556 -6.59 -6.84 -36.14
CA GLN A 556 -5.98 -5.68 -36.78
C GLN A 556 -4.64 -6.02 -37.45
N TYR A 557 -3.80 -6.86 -36.83
CA TYR A 557 -2.57 -7.34 -37.46
C TYR A 557 -2.83 -8.24 -38.67
N LEU A 558 -3.87 -9.07 -38.64
CA LEU A 558 -4.28 -9.87 -39.80
C LEU A 558 -4.64 -8.97 -40.99
N THR A 559 -5.43 -7.92 -40.75
CA THR A 559 -5.89 -7.01 -41.81
C THR A 559 -4.80 -6.04 -42.25
N LYS A 560 -4.20 -5.29 -41.32
CA LYS A 560 -3.19 -4.26 -41.60
C LYS A 560 -1.84 -4.87 -41.97
N THR A 561 -1.27 -5.73 -41.11
CA THR A 561 0.12 -6.20 -41.24
C THR A 561 0.27 -7.37 -42.22
N LEU A 562 -0.68 -8.30 -42.19
CA LEU A 562 -0.67 -9.52 -43.02
C LEU A 562 -1.52 -9.39 -44.29
N GLY A 563 -2.31 -8.32 -44.42
CA GLY A 563 -3.04 -7.98 -45.66
C GLY A 563 -4.26 -8.86 -45.96
N LEU A 564 -4.84 -9.54 -44.96
CA LEU A 564 -6.02 -10.37 -45.17
C LEU A 564 -7.25 -9.49 -45.47
N PRO A 565 -8.04 -9.80 -46.51
CA PRO A 565 -9.35 -9.19 -46.71
C PRO A 565 -10.25 -9.41 -45.49
N ALA A 566 -11.07 -8.42 -45.12
CA ALA A 566 -11.98 -8.52 -43.98
C ALA A 566 -12.94 -9.73 -44.11
N ASN A 567 -13.40 -10.03 -45.32
CA ASN A 567 -14.28 -11.19 -45.61
C ASN A 567 -13.59 -12.55 -45.43
N ASN A 568 -12.26 -12.58 -45.31
CA ASN A 568 -11.49 -13.79 -45.06
C ASN A 568 -11.28 -14.05 -43.56
N ILE A 569 -11.83 -13.21 -42.68
CA ILE A 569 -11.66 -13.33 -41.23
C ILE A 569 -13.01 -13.58 -40.58
N HIS A 570 -13.18 -14.75 -39.98
CA HIS A 570 -14.28 -15.04 -39.07
C HIS A 570 -13.87 -14.65 -37.66
N TYR A 571 -14.52 -13.63 -37.11
CA TYR A 571 -14.18 -13.03 -35.81
C TYR A 571 -15.31 -13.20 -34.82
N ALA A 572 -15.01 -13.68 -33.61
CA ALA A 572 -15.99 -13.82 -32.55
C ALA A 572 -15.43 -13.40 -31.17
N GLU A 573 -16.18 -12.57 -30.47
CA GLU A 573 -15.96 -12.20 -29.07
C GLU A 573 -16.95 -12.95 -28.19
N ASN A 574 -16.47 -13.47 -27.06
CA ASN A 574 -17.29 -14.23 -26.11
C ASN A 574 -18.15 -15.30 -26.82
N ALA A 575 -17.49 -16.12 -27.64
CA ALA A 575 -18.12 -17.11 -28.48
C ALA A 575 -18.73 -18.24 -27.63
N THR A 576 -20.01 -18.52 -27.89
CA THR A 576 -20.74 -19.68 -27.38
C THR A 576 -20.32 -20.97 -28.09
N PHE A 577 -20.69 -22.12 -27.53
CA PHE A 577 -20.36 -23.42 -28.10
C PHE A 577 -20.80 -23.54 -29.57
N GLY A 578 -22.04 -23.14 -29.88
CA GLY A 578 -22.57 -23.16 -31.24
C GLY A 578 -21.79 -22.25 -32.20
N GLN A 579 -21.45 -21.03 -31.77
CA GLN A 579 -20.68 -20.09 -32.60
C GLN A 579 -19.28 -20.60 -32.93
N ILE A 580 -18.62 -21.29 -31.98
CA ILE A 580 -17.31 -21.91 -32.25
C ILE A 580 -17.46 -23.02 -33.30
N LEU A 581 -18.50 -23.88 -33.19
CA LEU A 581 -18.75 -24.93 -34.17
C LEU A 581 -19.05 -24.37 -35.57
N ASP A 582 -19.82 -23.28 -35.65
CA ASP A 582 -20.12 -22.61 -36.92
C ASP A 582 -18.86 -22.02 -37.55
N ALA A 583 -17.98 -21.41 -36.75
CA ALA A 583 -16.68 -20.90 -37.23
C ALA A 583 -15.78 -22.03 -37.77
N LEU A 584 -15.73 -23.17 -37.07
CA LEU A 584 -14.99 -24.35 -37.51
C LEU A 584 -15.58 -24.97 -38.79
N LYS A 585 -16.91 -25.00 -38.90
CA LYS A 585 -17.58 -25.44 -40.13
C LYS A 585 -17.24 -24.51 -41.29
N TRP A 586 -17.31 -23.19 -41.09
CA TRP A 586 -17.00 -22.21 -42.11
C TRP A 586 -15.58 -22.37 -42.65
N ILE A 587 -14.57 -22.47 -41.78
CA ILE A 587 -13.18 -22.60 -42.23
C ILE A 587 -12.91 -23.95 -42.93
N ASN A 588 -13.61 -25.01 -42.52
CA ASN A 588 -13.55 -26.32 -43.18
C ASN A 588 -14.15 -26.27 -44.59
N ASP A 589 -15.29 -25.59 -44.77
CA ASP A 589 -15.90 -25.36 -46.08
C ASP A 589 -15.00 -24.51 -47.00
N VAL A 590 -14.31 -23.51 -46.44
CA VAL A 590 -13.27 -22.73 -47.16
C VAL A 590 -12.13 -23.63 -47.61
N ALA A 591 -11.55 -24.45 -46.73
CA ALA A 591 -10.47 -25.38 -47.07
C ALA A 591 -10.86 -26.29 -48.24
N LYS A 592 -12.09 -26.83 -48.20
CA LYS A 592 -12.66 -27.66 -49.26
C LYS A 592 -12.80 -26.92 -50.59
N ALA A 593 -13.30 -25.68 -50.56
CA ALA A 593 -13.53 -24.88 -51.76
C ALA A 593 -12.23 -24.47 -52.47
N TYR A 594 -11.17 -24.18 -51.71
CA TYR A 594 -9.89 -23.71 -52.24
C TYR A 594 -8.90 -24.83 -52.64
N LYS A 595 -9.27 -26.10 -52.42
CA LYS A 595 -8.58 -27.29 -52.98
C LYS A 595 -7.05 -27.26 -52.82
N GLY A 596 -6.54 -27.07 -51.60
CA GLY A 596 -5.10 -27.02 -51.33
C GLY A 596 -4.44 -25.65 -51.44
N GLN A 597 -5.14 -24.61 -51.93
CA GLN A 597 -4.57 -23.28 -52.10
C GLN A 597 -4.77 -22.35 -50.90
N ALA A 598 -5.70 -22.68 -49.99
CA ALA A 598 -5.98 -21.83 -48.83
C ALA A 598 -4.91 -22.02 -47.74
N SER A 599 -4.47 -20.90 -47.17
CA SER A 599 -3.74 -20.85 -45.90
C SER A 599 -4.69 -20.49 -44.78
N ILE A 600 -4.58 -21.17 -43.64
CA ILE A 600 -5.49 -21.00 -42.50
C ILE A 600 -4.71 -20.53 -41.28
N ILE A 601 -5.24 -19.51 -40.61
CA ILE A 601 -4.79 -19.05 -39.30
C ILE A 601 -5.92 -19.26 -38.30
N PHE A 602 -5.69 -20.01 -37.23
CA PHE A 602 -6.63 -20.15 -36.13
C PHE A 602 -6.04 -19.49 -34.89
N TYR A 603 -6.76 -18.55 -34.29
CA TYR A 603 -6.35 -17.86 -33.07
C TYR A 603 -7.43 -18.00 -32.01
N TYR A 604 -7.04 -18.42 -30.81
CA TYR A 604 -7.92 -18.51 -29.66
C TYR A 604 -7.23 -17.93 -28.41
N ALA A 605 -7.91 -17.00 -27.75
CA ALA A 605 -7.58 -16.52 -26.41
C ALA A 605 -8.75 -16.78 -25.46
N GLY A 606 -8.49 -17.45 -24.34
CA GLY A 606 -9.54 -17.80 -23.37
C GLY A 606 -9.12 -18.92 -22.41
N HIS A 607 -10.11 -19.57 -21.81
CA HIS A 607 -9.92 -20.76 -20.97
C HIS A 607 -9.70 -22.01 -21.82
N GLY A 608 -8.64 -22.74 -21.50
CA GLY A 608 -8.54 -24.15 -21.85
C GLY A 608 -8.87 -25.00 -20.62
N MET A 609 -9.16 -26.27 -20.84
CA MET A 609 -9.23 -27.24 -19.75
C MET A 609 -8.79 -28.63 -20.19
N PRO A 610 -8.16 -29.40 -19.29
CA PRO A 610 -7.97 -30.82 -19.48
C PRO A 610 -9.19 -31.59 -18.97
N ASP A 611 -9.51 -32.70 -19.61
CA ASP A 611 -10.34 -33.73 -18.99
C ASP A 611 -9.49 -34.59 -18.05
N GLU A 612 -9.94 -34.77 -16.80
CA GLU A 612 -9.12 -35.41 -15.76
C GLU A 612 -8.84 -36.89 -16.05
N GLN A 613 -9.76 -37.59 -16.72
CA GLN A 613 -9.68 -39.03 -16.96
C GLN A 613 -8.89 -39.34 -18.22
N THR A 614 -9.22 -38.67 -19.32
CA THR A 614 -8.64 -38.92 -20.64
C THR A 614 -7.40 -38.08 -20.92
N LYS A 615 -7.17 -37.02 -20.12
CA LYS A 615 -6.14 -36.00 -20.34
C LYS A 615 -6.26 -35.28 -21.68
N SER A 616 -7.45 -35.31 -22.30
CA SER A 616 -7.72 -34.60 -23.55
C SER A 616 -7.83 -33.10 -23.27
N ALA A 617 -7.35 -32.26 -24.19
CA ALA A 617 -7.45 -30.80 -24.06
C ALA A 617 -8.72 -30.26 -24.75
N PHE A 618 -9.33 -29.22 -24.16
CA PHE A 618 -10.53 -28.55 -24.65
C PHE A 618 -10.36 -27.04 -24.61
N ILE A 619 -10.96 -26.33 -25.56
CA ILE A 619 -11.21 -24.89 -25.45
C ILE A 619 -12.62 -24.67 -24.89
N LEU A 620 -12.76 -23.71 -23.97
CA LEU A 620 -14.01 -23.46 -23.26
C LEU A 620 -14.78 -22.27 -23.88
N PRO A 621 -16.00 -22.50 -24.39
CA PRO A 621 -16.92 -21.44 -24.78
C PRO A 621 -17.45 -20.65 -23.57
N VAL A 622 -17.97 -19.45 -23.76
CA VAL A 622 -18.43 -18.60 -22.63
C VAL A 622 -19.68 -19.11 -21.92
N ASP A 623 -20.49 -19.92 -22.61
CA ASP A 623 -21.66 -20.64 -22.07
C ASP A 623 -21.30 -22.04 -21.54
N GLY A 624 -20.04 -22.44 -21.68
CA GLY A 624 -19.49 -23.70 -21.19
C GLY A 624 -19.22 -23.71 -19.69
N SER A 625 -18.99 -24.91 -19.16
CA SER A 625 -18.52 -25.11 -17.78
C SER A 625 -17.32 -26.03 -17.77
N SER A 626 -16.30 -25.65 -17.00
CA SER A 626 -15.10 -26.45 -16.78
C SER A 626 -15.35 -27.76 -16.01
N GLN A 627 -16.58 -27.98 -15.53
CA GLN A 627 -17.02 -29.22 -14.89
C GLN A 627 -17.70 -30.18 -15.87
N ASN A 628 -18.03 -29.71 -17.08
CA ASN A 628 -18.76 -30.50 -18.06
C ASN A 628 -18.12 -30.39 -19.44
N THR A 629 -17.29 -31.37 -19.77
CA THR A 629 -16.58 -31.45 -21.05
C THR A 629 -17.50 -31.50 -22.27
N VAL A 630 -18.78 -31.90 -22.10
CA VAL A 630 -19.80 -31.86 -23.18
C VAL A 630 -20.09 -30.43 -23.64
N THR A 631 -19.88 -29.45 -22.77
CA THR A 631 -20.11 -28.02 -23.08
C THR A 631 -18.86 -27.32 -23.64
N ALA A 632 -17.84 -28.09 -24.01
CA ALA A 632 -16.58 -27.57 -24.51
C ALA A 632 -16.15 -28.26 -25.80
N VAL A 633 -15.25 -27.61 -26.54
CA VAL A 633 -14.81 -28.11 -27.84
C VAL A 633 -13.46 -28.79 -27.67
N LYS A 634 -13.39 -30.07 -28.00
CA LYS A 634 -12.16 -30.85 -27.91
C LYS A 634 -11.14 -30.32 -28.91
N LEU A 635 -9.93 -30.09 -28.45
CA LEU A 635 -8.87 -29.49 -29.26
C LEU A 635 -8.44 -30.41 -30.42
N ALA A 636 -8.48 -31.74 -30.21
CA ALA A 636 -8.31 -32.72 -31.26
C ALA A 636 -9.31 -32.56 -32.42
N ASP A 637 -10.57 -32.23 -32.10
CA ASP A 637 -11.62 -32.05 -33.11
C ASP A 637 -11.43 -30.74 -33.87
N VAL A 638 -10.95 -29.70 -33.20
CA VAL A 638 -10.51 -28.45 -33.84
C VAL A 638 -9.43 -28.76 -34.87
N TYR A 639 -8.35 -29.44 -34.48
CA TYR A 639 -7.25 -29.78 -35.39
C TYR A 639 -7.73 -30.64 -36.57
N ALA A 640 -8.52 -31.67 -36.30
CA ALA A 640 -9.09 -32.53 -37.33
C ALA A 640 -9.93 -31.73 -38.34
N LYS A 641 -10.72 -30.74 -37.88
CA LYS A 641 -11.51 -29.88 -38.77
C LYS A 641 -10.66 -28.93 -39.61
N LEU A 642 -9.55 -28.43 -39.06
CA LEU A 642 -8.64 -27.54 -39.78
C LEU A 642 -7.84 -28.29 -40.87
N THR A 643 -7.66 -29.60 -40.74
CA THR A 643 -6.81 -30.42 -41.64
C THR A 643 -7.55 -31.49 -42.43
N GLU A 644 -8.89 -31.55 -42.33
CA GLU A 644 -9.74 -32.51 -43.05
C GLU A 644 -9.57 -32.43 -44.58
N PHE A 645 -9.36 -31.23 -45.11
CA PHE A 645 -9.10 -30.99 -46.54
C PHE A 645 -7.69 -30.44 -46.76
N PRO A 646 -7.07 -30.69 -47.93
CA PRO A 646 -5.74 -30.15 -48.24
C PRO A 646 -5.71 -28.62 -48.17
N THR A 647 -4.66 -28.07 -47.57
CA THR A 647 -4.39 -26.62 -47.41
C THR A 647 -2.92 -26.32 -47.64
N ALA A 648 -2.63 -25.08 -48.05
CA ALA A 648 -1.26 -24.60 -48.28
C ALA A 648 -0.47 -24.44 -46.97
N SER A 649 -1.16 -24.11 -45.87
CA SER A 649 -0.63 -24.12 -44.50
C SER A 649 -1.76 -23.96 -43.49
N VAL A 650 -1.61 -24.51 -42.29
CA VAL A 650 -2.44 -24.25 -41.12
C VAL A 650 -1.52 -23.78 -39.99
N THR A 651 -1.81 -22.63 -39.40
CA THR A 651 -1.10 -22.13 -38.22
C THR A 651 -2.09 -21.82 -37.12
N VAL A 652 -1.86 -22.38 -35.93
CA VAL A 652 -2.73 -22.24 -34.77
C VAL A 652 -1.98 -21.49 -33.67
N PHE A 653 -2.62 -20.49 -33.07
CA PHE A 653 -2.14 -19.77 -31.89
C PHE A 653 -3.15 -19.95 -30.76
N LEU A 654 -2.70 -20.49 -29.62
CA LEU A 654 -3.53 -20.78 -28.46
C LEU A 654 -3.00 -20.03 -27.23
N ASP A 655 -3.65 -18.92 -26.88
CA ASP A 655 -3.46 -18.22 -25.62
C ASP A 655 -4.44 -18.74 -24.56
N ALA A 656 -4.18 -19.97 -24.10
CA ALA A 656 -5.03 -20.67 -23.14
C ALA A 656 -4.22 -21.60 -22.21
N CYS A 657 -4.69 -21.78 -20.98
CA CYS A 657 -4.16 -22.76 -20.05
C CYS A 657 -4.86 -24.10 -20.28
N PHE A 658 -4.13 -25.18 -20.56
CA PHE A 658 -4.73 -26.52 -20.67
C PHE A 658 -4.46 -27.41 -19.46
N SER A 659 -3.79 -26.88 -18.43
CA SER A 659 -3.35 -27.63 -17.25
C SER A 659 -4.40 -27.76 -16.14
N GLY A 660 -5.56 -27.12 -16.29
CA GLY A 660 -6.58 -27.02 -15.24
C GLY A 660 -6.21 -26.03 -14.13
N ALA A 661 -5.04 -25.37 -14.22
CA ALA A 661 -4.60 -24.34 -13.31
C ALA A 661 -5.27 -22.99 -13.63
N SER A 662 -5.86 -22.33 -12.62
CA SER A 662 -6.40 -20.97 -12.74
C SER A 662 -5.33 -19.97 -13.18
N ARG A 663 -5.75 -18.98 -14.00
CA ARG A 663 -4.93 -17.84 -14.46
C ARG A 663 -4.58 -16.86 -13.33
N GLU A 664 -5.26 -16.91 -12.18
CA GLU A 664 -5.06 -15.96 -11.07
C GLU A 664 -4.34 -16.55 -9.84
N THR A 665 -3.80 -15.65 -9.02
CA THR A 665 -3.10 -15.94 -7.76
C THR A 665 -3.97 -16.71 -6.78
N ASN A 666 -3.32 -17.48 -5.90
CA ASN A 666 -3.85 -18.57 -5.08
C ASN A 666 -5.12 -18.30 -4.21
N GLU A 667 -5.63 -17.08 -4.15
CA GLU A 667 -6.76 -16.66 -3.30
C GLU A 667 -8.12 -17.12 -3.84
N GLN A 668 -8.36 -17.08 -5.16
CA GLN A 668 -9.61 -17.57 -5.74
C GLN A 668 -9.68 -19.11 -5.85
N MET A 669 -8.54 -19.79 -5.79
CA MET A 669 -8.49 -21.26 -5.81
C MET A 669 -9.01 -21.87 -4.50
N LEU A 670 -8.86 -21.16 -3.38
CA LEU A 670 -9.40 -21.59 -2.09
C LEU A 670 -10.93 -21.54 -2.05
N ALA A 671 -11.56 -20.68 -2.85
CA ALA A 671 -13.02 -20.57 -2.93
C ALA A 671 -13.69 -21.68 -3.75
N GLN A 672 -12.94 -22.37 -4.64
CA GLN A 672 -13.51 -23.37 -5.57
C GLN A 672 -12.91 -24.79 -5.48
N GLY A 673 -11.88 -25.02 -4.65
CA GLY A 673 -11.41 -26.38 -4.33
C GLY A 673 -10.69 -27.16 -5.43
N ARG A 674 -10.18 -26.51 -6.49
CA ARG A 674 -9.61 -27.18 -7.68
C ARG A 674 -8.09 -27.05 -7.79
N GLY A 675 -7.37 -27.72 -6.89
CA GLY A 675 -5.91 -27.65 -6.79
C GLY A 675 -5.10 -28.65 -7.63
N VAL A 676 -5.72 -29.46 -8.51
CA VAL A 676 -4.97 -30.51 -9.22
C VAL A 676 -4.56 -30.02 -10.61
N LYS A 677 -3.28 -29.75 -10.75
CA LYS A 677 -2.65 -29.50 -12.05
C LYS A 677 -2.53 -30.81 -12.84
N ILE A 678 -3.00 -30.81 -14.08
CA ILE A 678 -3.01 -31.98 -14.96
C ILE A 678 -2.14 -31.67 -16.17
N ASN A 679 -1.26 -32.59 -16.54
CA ASN A 679 -0.50 -32.49 -17.79
C ASN A 679 -1.33 -33.13 -18.93
N PRO A 680 -1.80 -32.36 -19.92
CA PRO A 680 -2.59 -32.88 -21.04
C PRO A 680 -1.77 -33.84 -21.90
N LYS A 681 -2.46 -34.76 -22.58
CA LYS A 681 -1.81 -35.59 -23.59
C LYS A 681 -1.47 -34.74 -24.82
N THR A 682 -0.28 -34.95 -25.38
CA THR A 682 0.07 -34.38 -26.69
C THR A 682 -0.88 -34.92 -27.76
N GLU A 683 -1.54 -34.02 -28.48
CA GLU A 683 -2.46 -34.38 -29.57
C GLU A 683 -1.67 -34.83 -30.81
N ASN A 684 -2.18 -35.85 -31.51
CA ASN A 684 -1.59 -36.30 -32.77
C ASN A 684 -1.97 -35.30 -33.88
N LEU A 685 -0.98 -34.56 -34.39
CA LEU A 685 -1.15 -33.62 -35.50
C LEU A 685 -0.91 -34.31 -36.84
N SER A 686 -1.74 -34.01 -37.83
CA SER A 686 -1.61 -34.49 -39.22
C SER A 686 -1.87 -33.36 -40.21
N GLY A 687 -1.39 -33.51 -41.44
CA GLY A 687 -1.53 -32.49 -42.48
C GLY A 687 -0.51 -31.36 -42.35
N ASN A 688 -0.82 -30.17 -42.85
CA ASN A 688 0.14 -29.07 -42.97
C ASN A 688 0.03 -28.07 -41.80
N ILE A 689 0.15 -28.55 -40.55
CA ILE A 689 -0.21 -27.78 -39.35
C ILE A 689 0.98 -27.49 -38.42
N VAL A 690 1.01 -26.26 -37.90
CA VAL A 690 1.92 -25.80 -36.85
C VAL A 690 1.08 -25.13 -35.75
N VAL A 691 1.32 -25.49 -34.49
CA VAL A 691 0.57 -25.02 -33.33
C VAL A 691 1.52 -24.35 -32.34
N PHE A 692 1.20 -23.11 -31.98
CA PHE A 692 1.85 -22.34 -30.94
C PHE A 692 0.94 -22.29 -29.72
N SER A 693 1.40 -22.81 -28.59
CA SER A 693 0.66 -22.81 -27.32
C SER A 693 1.34 -21.91 -26.31
N ALA A 694 0.56 -21.13 -25.55
CA ALA A 694 1.07 -20.16 -24.60
C ALA A 694 1.80 -20.73 -23.38
N ALA A 695 1.54 -22.00 -23.03
CA ALA A 695 2.13 -22.68 -21.88
C ALA A 695 2.34 -24.17 -22.16
N SER A 696 3.26 -24.79 -21.41
CA SER A 696 3.60 -26.20 -21.52
C SER A 696 3.13 -26.99 -20.30
N GLY A 697 2.81 -28.27 -20.50
CA GLY A 697 2.52 -29.21 -19.41
C GLY A 697 1.49 -28.70 -18.40
N ASP A 698 1.94 -28.51 -17.16
CA ASP A 698 1.14 -28.07 -16.01
C ASP A 698 1.25 -26.56 -15.71
N GLU A 699 1.86 -25.80 -16.61
CA GLU A 699 2.03 -24.34 -16.51
C GLU A 699 0.75 -23.58 -16.90
N THR A 700 0.74 -22.28 -16.61
CA THR A 700 -0.40 -21.38 -16.80
C THR A 700 -0.02 -20.29 -17.80
N ALA A 701 -0.92 -19.94 -18.71
CA ALA A 701 -0.81 -18.75 -19.54
C ALA A 701 -1.24 -17.52 -18.75
N PHE A 702 -0.32 -16.60 -18.48
CA PHE A 702 -0.55 -15.44 -17.62
C PHE A 702 -0.90 -14.17 -18.40
N PRO A 703 -1.70 -13.27 -17.80
CA PRO A 703 -1.83 -11.91 -18.31
C PRO A 703 -0.52 -11.13 -18.11
N TYR A 704 -0.21 -10.26 -19.05
CA TYR A 704 0.77 -9.20 -18.92
C TYR A 704 0.04 -7.88 -18.65
N THR A 705 -0.37 -7.68 -17.41
CA THR A 705 -1.26 -6.58 -16.98
C THR A 705 -0.78 -5.20 -17.41
N GLU A 706 0.52 -4.92 -17.28
CA GLU A 706 1.13 -3.65 -17.70
C GLU A 706 0.93 -3.39 -19.20
N LYS A 707 0.89 -4.44 -20.02
CA LYS A 707 0.72 -4.36 -21.48
C LYS A 707 -0.71 -4.62 -21.93
N GLN A 708 -1.66 -4.83 -21.01
CA GLN A 708 -3.08 -5.09 -21.29
C GLN A 708 -3.33 -6.23 -22.31
N HIS A 709 -2.53 -7.29 -22.24
CA HIS A 709 -2.58 -8.46 -23.12
C HIS A 709 -2.31 -9.76 -22.38
N GLY A 710 -2.65 -10.90 -22.96
CA GLY A 710 -2.00 -12.17 -22.63
C GLY A 710 -0.51 -12.10 -22.94
N MET A 711 0.36 -12.59 -22.05
CA MET A 711 1.82 -12.45 -22.25
C MET A 711 2.29 -13.11 -23.55
N PHE A 712 1.68 -14.24 -23.92
CA PHE A 712 1.96 -14.91 -25.19
C PHE A 712 1.52 -14.04 -26.38
N THR A 713 0.29 -13.54 -26.35
CA THR A 713 -0.25 -12.69 -27.42
C THR A 713 0.56 -11.40 -27.58
N TYR A 714 0.96 -10.75 -26.49
CA TYR A 714 1.81 -9.56 -26.54
C TYR A 714 3.10 -9.79 -27.34
N PHE A 715 3.88 -10.83 -27.02
CA PHE A 715 5.14 -11.09 -27.73
C PHE A 715 4.93 -11.60 -29.16
N LEU A 716 3.81 -12.27 -29.44
CA LEU A 716 3.39 -12.58 -30.82
C LEU A 716 3.18 -11.29 -31.62
N LEU A 717 2.36 -10.37 -31.11
CA LEU A 717 2.07 -9.08 -31.76
C LEU A 717 3.34 -8.24 -31.89
N LYS A 718 4.17 -8.19 -30.84
CA LYS A 718 5.44 -7.46 -30.84
C LYS A 718 6.36 -7.91 -31.97
N LYS A 719 6.52 -9.22 -32.14
CA LYS A 719 7.37 -9.76 -33.23
C LYS A 719 6.79 -9.47 -34.61
N LEU A 720 5.46 -9.52 -34.76
CA LEU A 720 4.79 -9.16 -36.01
C LEU A 720 4.97 -7.67 -36.32
N GLN A 721 4.92 -6.81 -35.30
CA GLN A 721 5.13 -5.36 -35.40
C GLN A 721 6.56 -5.05 -35.87
N GLU A 722 7.56 -5.56 -35.16
CA GLU A 722 8.99 -5.35 -35.44
C GLU A 722 9.37 -5.85 -36.85
N SER A 723 8.83 -7.01 -37.24
CA SER A 723 9.11 -7.61 -38.55
C SER A 723 8.22 -7.09 -39.68
N LYS A 724 7.23 -6.25 -39.39
CA LYS A 724 6.19 -5.82 -40.35
C LYS A 724 5.52 -7.02 -41.04
N GLY A 725 5.31 -8.10 -40.28
CA GLY A 725 4.74 -9.37 -40.72
C GLY A 725 5.68 -10.28 -41.53
N ALA A 726 6.97 -9.95 -41.65
CA ALA A 726 7.91 -10.71 -42.47
C ALA A 726 8.62 -11.87 -41.73
N ALA A 727 8.39 -12.03 -40.43
CA ALA A 727 8.99 -13.08 -39.61
C ALA A 727 8.62 -14.48 -40.10
N THR A 728 9.57 -15.41 -40.03
CA THR A 728 9.31 -16.83 -40.22
C THR A 728 8.65 -17.43 -38.98
N LEU A 729 7.98 -18.58 -39.11
CA LEU A 729 7.40 -19.30 -37.97
C LEU A 729 8.47 -19.74 -36.98
N GLY A 730 9.69 -20.06 -37.45
CA GLY A 730 10.83 -20.37 -36.59
C GLY A 730 11.25 -19.16 -35.76
N ASP A 731 11.46 -18.02 -36.41
CA ASP A 731 11.82 -16.76 -35.73
C ASP A 731 10.74 -16.33 -34.74
N LEU A 732 9.48 -16.49 -35.12
CA LEU A 732 8.33 -16.17 -34.28
C LEU A 732 8.30 -17.07 -33.04
N GLY A 733 8.47 -18.38 -33.22
CA GLY A 733 8.51 -19.35 -32.12
C GLY A 733 9.65 -19.10 -31.15
N SER A 734 10.88 -18.94 -31.65
CA SER A 734 12.04 -18.66 -30.81
C SER A 734 11.88 -17.34 -30.04
N TYR A 735 11.35 -16.29 -30.69
CA TYR A 735 11.13 -15.02 -30.03
C TYR A 735 10.08 -15.11 -28.91
N ILE A 736 8.93 -15.74 -29.18
CA ILE A 736 7.85 -15.90 -28.21
C ILE A 736 8.33 -16.75 -27.02
N ILE A 737 8.96 -17.91 -27.27
CA ILE A 737 9.45 -18.80 -26.22
C ILE A 737 10.42 -18.05 -25.30
N ASN A 738 11.44 -17.39 -25.87
CA ASN A 738 12.47 -16.72 -25.08
C ASN A 738 11.89 -15.58 -24.23
N ASN A 739 11.08 -14.71 -24.83
CA ASN A 739 10.59 -13.53 -24.14
C ASN A 739 9.51 -13.88 -23.10
N VAL A 740 8.57 -14.77 -23.41
CA VAL A 740 7.54 -15.18 -22.45
C VAL A 740 8.17 -15.88 -21.25
N SER A 741 9.10 -16.83 -21.48
CA SER A 741 9.73 -17.56 -20.37
C SER A 741 10.59 -16.68 -19.47
N GLN A 742 11.23 -15.64 -20.02
CA GLN A 742 11.95 -14.67 -19.20
C GLN A 742 11.00 -13.74 -18.46
N GLN A 743 10.02 -13.18 -19.16
CA GLN A 743 9.16 -12.13 -18.61
C GLN A 743 8.14 -12.67 -17.60
N SER A 744 7.69 -13.91 -17.74
CA SER A 744 6.75 -14.51 -16.77
C SER A 744 7.38 -14.65 -15.37
N ILE A 745 8.68 -14.92 -15.29
CA ILE A 745 9.42 -14.98 -14.01
C ILE A 745 9.56 -13.59 -13.40
N VAL A 746 9.84 -12.57 -14.22
CA VAL A 746 10.03 -11.20 -13.76
C VAL A 746 8.71 -10.56 -13.30
N VAL A 747 7.66 -10.70 -14.11
CA VAL A 747 6.38 -10.00 -13.92
C VAL A 747 5.42 -10.82 -13.05
N ASN A 748 5.21 -12.09 -13.39
CA ASN A 748 4.22 -12.94 -12.73
C ASN A 748 4.81 -13.82 -11.62
N LYS A 749 6.14 -13.83 -11.46
CA LYS A 749 6.88 -14.65 -10.48
C LYS A 749 6.59 -16.16 -10.64
N LYS A 750 6.20 -16.58 -11.84
CA LYS A 750 5.77 -17.95 -12.18
C LYS A 750 6.26 -18.32 -13.59
N SER A 751 6.56 -19.60 -13.78
CA SER A 751 6.99 -20.10 -15.09
C SER A 751 5.83 -20.17 -16.08
N GLN A 752 6.09 -19.70 -17.29
CA GLN A 752 5.26 -19.91 -18.48
C GLN A 752 6.20 -20.18 -19.65
N THR A 753 6.12 -21.38 -20.22
CA THR A 753 6.98 -21.81 -21.32
C THR A 753 6.13 -22.13 -22.54
N PRO A 754 6.07 -21.23 -23.54
CA PRO A 754 5.37 -21.51 -24.78
C PRO A 754 5.95 -22.73 -25.50
N GLN A 755 5.15 -23.35 -26.36
CA GLN A 755 5.53 -24.53 -27.13
C GLN A 755 5.17 -24.36 -28.60
N VAL A 756 5.97 -24.96 -29.49
CA VAL A 756 5.66 -25.10 -30.91
C VAL A 756 5.56 -26.57 -31.26
N ASN A 757 4.33 -27.05 -31.47
CA ASN A 757 4.04 -28.39 -31.95
C ASN A 757 3.82 -28.37 -33.46
N LYS A 758 4.26 -29.40 -34.16
CA LYS A 758 4.09 -29.52 -35.60
C LYS A 758 3.76 -30.94 -36.00
N SER A 759 3.09 -31.10 -37.14
CA SER A 759 2.83 -32.42 -37.70
C SER A 759 4.09 -33.01 -38.35
N PRO A 760 4.21 -34.34 -38.44
CA PRO A 760 5.34 -35.01 -39.09
C PRO A 760 5.60 -34.54 -40.52
N GLU A 761 4.55 -34.17 -41.26
CA GLU A 761 4.60 -33.75 -42.65
C GLU A 761 5.30 -32.40 -42.86
N VAL A 762 5.43 -31.57 -41.81
CA VAL A 762 6.06 -30.25 -41.89
C VAL A 762 7.30 -30.09 -41.03
N GLU A 763 7.75 -31.15 -40.35
CA GLU A 763 8.88 -31.15 -39.40
C GLU A 763 10.14 -30.44 -39.92
N ASN A 764 10.48 -30.67 -41.20
CA ASN A 764 11.70 -30.15 -41.80
C ASN A 764 11.54 -28.79 -42.51
N VAL A 765 10.31 -28.27 -42.62
CA VAL A 765 10.01 -27.08 -43.46
C VAL A 765 9.23 -26.00 -42.72
N TRP A 766 8.68 -26.29 -41.54
CA TRP A 766 7.79 -25.34 -40.84
C TRP A 766 8.50 -24.05 -40.47
N SER A 767 9.78 -24.12 -40.06
CA SER A 767 10.50 -22.99 -39.48
C SER A 767 10.76 -21.86 -40.48
N THR A 768 10.80 -22.15 -41.78
CA THR A 768 11.02 -21.15 -42.85
C THR A 768 9.72 -20.58 -43.42
N LYS A 769 8.56 -21.16 -43.08
CA LYS A 769 7.25 -20.65 -43.52
C LYS A 769 6.97 -19.28 -42.88
N LYS A 770 6.12 -18.49 -43.53
CA LYS A 770 5.67 -17.18 -43.05
C LYS A 770 4.14 -17.14 -43.02
N LEU A 771 3.59 -16.30 -42.15
CA LEU A 771 2.15 -16.01 -42.12
C LEU A 771 1.72 -15.14 -43.32
N LYS A 772 2.60 -14.23 -43.73
CA LYS A 772 2.48 -13.41 -44.92
C LYS A 772 3.17 -14.14 -46.08
N GLN A 773 2.38 -14.71 -46.99
CA GLN A 773 2.90 -15.38 -48.18
C GLN A 773 3.29 -14.41 -49.28
#